data_AF-A0A9D5QEJ7-F1
#
_entry.id   AF-A0A9D5QEJ7-F1
#
_cell.length_a   1.000
_cell.length_b   1.000
_cell.length_c   1.000
_cell.angle_alpha   90.00
_cell.angle_beta   90.00
_cell.angle_gamma   90.00
#
_symmetry.space_group_name_H-M   'P 1'
#
loop_
_entity.id
_entity.type
_entity.pdbx_description
1 polymer ?
#
loop_
_entity_poly.entity_id
_entity_poly.type
_entity_poly.pdbx_seq_one_letter_code
_entity_poly.pdbx_strand_id
1 'polypeptide(L)'
;MPSSQKPGDQLVGTSGSSTIFTGTQAYHTARVAAVYSDGETFLTDTADIYIRPGDASQVVIERASESTIDSATIVSRSSFLIQADPVSIITMEDGDFTRYVYAVVRDEYGNFVRLASNASWQSSKPDSATVTASANKWEATIQRQSGADGNLVVTASEPGLTSANVDVEMHPGHITGLRLVDGSGNVVTSISINTDQEQYVKVQATWSNRAADEWVDVSGDWDMTPSIASANPLPESKAGDWTFSPTEPGSADLTVSAGAEQVAIPVVVTVAPPSIVTFDILTPVDSLIAGYPIRMELKIYNDDGLVPGQYCGQSVFSDQLDNSKNSNAPYLLVWDGTKYDTLSYGETGTECFDGGIDTVTTLLYYAPFFYKDSLHRISVDFDGLDDQTIPFRLLPGPIAELRLEHQNGVPMPADTTIAHPDGALFIYARAYDAWGNKIGDERSDWAFTNTLHENDVTRGPQIYYSAENVSGDEQGYIVASSVTNSSVKDSLQLLIEGPDARLVSAVTRDYNANGYLDAIELTFNKKTAFPADYSLSTILVYDSHQGTTVFFSIDSIAPPKGDSATQFTLYLAENTSTLPDAPQTGWTPTIELSESISGVADIDTACIDGAPPVVWRVRKVINSVGDRSRDKVTITMSEDVFLASGDPLNFSILPALVYTVYRADNADTVVVDSMFVGIENLADFGSNYVEFYMTNGNDLTGGHFVNFSTDTLVIGDRYSNTPDAKNQKVRVIVESAIGNLHVGPNPMYPVFEHFEDVLSHQDAHEAYTWAKEDGGAVMVADVVMPDPGEYPDFKATAHMLVFDAVGNLAYSVENTSNVLPGEWLTERVGGEWRQLVFYWNGITNDNRKASPGIYRVIIFVDTQEQQLKFLGNVGIGR
;
A
#
# COMPACT_ATOMS: atom_id res chain seq x y z
N MET A 1 -20.26 -78.10 141.40
CA MET A 1 -19.65 -76.95 140.68
C MET A 1 -20.63 -76.51 139.61
N PRO A 2 -21.02 -75.23 139.50
CA PRO A 2 -21.77 -74.77 138.34
C PRO A 2 -20.81 -74.69 137.13
N SER A 3 -21.12 -75.37 136.03
CA SER A 3 -20.35 -75.33 134.78
C SER A 3 -20.66 -74.06 133.98
N SER A 4 -19.67 -73.57 133.23
CA SER A 4 -19.74 -72.40 132.34
C SER A 4 -20.88 -72.45 131.32
N GLN A 5 -21.82 -71.51 131.38
CA GLN A 5 -22.78 -71.26 130.30
C GLN A 5 -22.08 -70.56 129.12
N LYS A 6 -22.35 -70.98 127.88
CA LYS A 6 -21.94 -70.23 126.69
C LYS A 6 -22.88 -69.05 126.45
N PRO A 7 -22.44 -67.99 125.73
CA PRO A 7 -23.31 -66.87 125.37
C PRO A 7 -24.57 -67.37 124.66
N GLY A 8 -25.74 -66.96 125.16
CA GLY A 8 -27.05 -67.39 124.63
C GLY A 8 -27.65 -68.62 125.29
N ASP A 9 -26.87 -69.40 126.05
CA ASP A 9 -27.38 -70.56 126.79
C ASP A 9 -28.01 -70.12 128.12
N GLN A 10 -29.29 -70.45 128.31
CA GLN A 10 -30.05 -70.13 129.52
C GLN A 10 -30.76 -71.38 130.03
N LEU A 11 -30.62 -71.65 131.34
CA LEU A 11 -31.35 -72.70 132.04
C LEU A 11 -32.31 -72.05 133.05
N VAL A 12 -33.62 -72.25 132.86
CA VAL A 12 -34.68 -71.61 133.65
C VAL A 12 -35.16 -72.56 134.75
N GLY A 13 -34.83 -72.21 136.00
CA GLY A 13 -35.16 -73.00 137.20
C GLY A 13 -34.17 -74.13 137.45
N THR A 14 -33.37 -74.04 138.52
CA THR A 14 -32.29 -75.00 138.84
C THR A 14 -32.68 -76.02 139.92
N SER A 15 -33.95 -76.03 140.35
CA SER A 15 -34.51 -76.96 141.33
C SER A 15 -35.96 -77.30 140.99
N GLY A 16 -36.42 -78.49 141.38
CA GLY A 16 -37.75 -79.01 141.06
C GLY A 16 -37.70 -80.24 140.15
N SER A 17 -38.87 -80.74 139.75
CA SER A 17 -38.99 -81.95 138.91
C SER A 17 -38.78 -81.70 137.41
N SER A 18 -38.63 -80.44 136.97
CA SER A 18 -38.40 -80.06 135.56
C SER A 18 -37.70 -78.70 135.43
N THR A 19 -36.94 -78.49 134.34
CA THR A 19 -36.27 -77.24 133.97
C THR A 19 -36.38 -77.01 132.44
N ILE A 20 -36.18 -75.78 131.97
CA ILE A 20 -36.17 -75.43 130.54
C ILE A 20 -34.79 -74.90 130.14
N PHE A 21 -34.21 -75.45 129.08
CA PHE A 21 -32.97 -74.96 128.47
C PHE A 21 -33.26 -74.28 127.13
N THR A 22 -32.71 -73.08 126.91
CA THR A 22 -32.71 -72.37 125.63
C THR A 22 -31.29 -71.98 125.24
N GLY A 23 -30.95 -72.06 123.95
CA GLY A 23 -29.65 -71.66 123.43
C GLY A 23 -29.81 -70.92 122.10
N THR A 24 -29.13 -69.79 121.94
CA THR A 24 -29.17 -68.98 120.70
C THR A 24 -27.90 -69.07 119.86
N GLN A 25 -26.82 -69.66 120.38
CA GLN A 25 -25.60 -69.96 119.63
C GLN A 25 -25.63 -71.43 119.18
N ALA A 26 -25.44 -71.67 117.89
CA ALA A 26 -25.50 -73.01 117.31
C ALA A 26 -24.15 -73.74 117.31
N TYR A 27 -24.19 -75.02 116.91
CA TYR A 27 -23.03 -75.87 116.67
C TYR A 27 -22.23 -76.25 117.91
N HIS A 28 -22.86 -76.22 119.09
CA HIS A 28 -22.32 -76.82 120.30
C HIS A 28 -23.34 -77.68 121.03
N THR A 29 -22.84 -78.57 121.89
CA THR A 29 -23.64 -79.37 122.80
C THR A 29 -23.60 -78.73 124.19
N ALA A 30 -24.77 -78.40 124.72
CA ALA A 30 -24.94 -78.03 126.12
C ALA A 30 -25.28 -79.28 126.94
N ARG A 31 -24.55 -79.52 128.02
CA ARG A 31 -24.81 -80.63 128.95
C ARG A 31 -25.57 -80.12 130.16
N VAL A 32 -26.78 -80.61 130.36
CA VAL A 32 -27.60 -80.32 131.55
C VAL A 32 -27.54 -81.49 132.50
N ALA A 33 -27.08 -81.26 133.73
CA ALA A 33 -26.99 -82.28 134.77
C ALA A 33 -28.09 -82.08 135.82
N ALA A 34 -28.88 -83.13 136.09
CA ALA A 34 -29.83 -83.18 137.19
C ALA A 34 -29.21 -83.96 138.35
N VAL A 35 -29.28 -83.39 139.56
CA VAL A 35 -28.77 -84.02 140.78
C VAL A 35 -29.94 -84.17 141.76
N TYR A 36 -30.25 -85.41 142.14
CA TYR A 36 -31.20 -85.74 143.19
C TYR A 36 -30.44 -86.11 144.48
N SER A 37 -30.88 -85.59 145.61
CA SER A 37 -30.26 -85.83 146.92
C SER A 37 -31.29 -86.42 147.88
N ASP A 38 -30.98 -87.59 148.45
CA ASP A 38 -31.72 -88.21 149.55
C ASP A 38 -30.75 -88.39 150.74
N GLY A 39 -30.75 -87.39 151.63
CA GLY A 39 -29.78 -87.26 152.71
C GLY A 39 -28.35 -87.11 152.17
N GLU A 40 -27.48 -88.07 152.51
CA GLU A 40 -26.08 -88.08 152.07
C GLU A 40 -25.87 -88.78 150.70
N THR A 41 -26.92 -89.37 150.11
CA THR A 41 -26.83 -90.06 148.82
C THR A 41 -27.20 -89.11 147.68
N PHE A 42 -26.32 -88.98 146.68
CA PHE A 42 -26.58 -88.18 145.48
C PHE A 42 -26.70 -89.10 144.26
N LEU A 43 -27.80 -88.98 143.52
CA LEU A 43 -27.95 -89.54 142.17
C LEU A 43 -27.79 -88.41 141.16
N THR A 44 -26.96 -88.61 140.14
CA THR A 44 -26.78 -87.64 139.06
C THR A 44 -27.12 -88.31 137.74
N ASP A 45 -27.90 -87.61 136.92
CA ASP A 45 -28.13 -87.97 135.52
C ASP A 45 -27.90 -86.74 134.64
N THR A 46 -27.58 -86.95 133.36
CA THR A 46 -27.23 -85.87 132.43
C THR A 46 -27.92 -86.00 131.09
N ALA A 47 -28.37 -84.88 130.54
CA ALA A 47 -28.88 -84.77 129.18
C ALA A 47 -27.96 -83.87 128.34
N ASP A 48 -27.57 -84.36 127.16
CA ASP A 48 -26.79 -83.60 126.18
C ASP A 48 -27.75 -83.03 125.12
N ILE A 49 -27.76 -81.69 124.98
CA ILE A 49 -28.61 -80.94 124.06
C ILE A 49 -27.71 -80.31 123.00
N TYR A 50 -27.76 -80.82 121.77
CA TYR A 50 -27.06 -80.21 120.64
C TYR A 50 -27.90 -79.07 120.04
N ILE A 51 -27.35 -77.85 120.05
CA ILE A 51 -28.04 -76.67 119.52
C ILE A 51 -27.70 -76.55 118.03
N ARG A 52 -28.75 -76.62 117.21
CA ARG A 52 -28.69 -76.39 115.76
C ARG A 52 -28.95 -74.91 115.45
N PRO A 53 -28.52 -74.40 114.28
CA PRO A 53 -28.96 -73.07 113.84
C PRO A 53 -30.48 -73.02 113.75
N GLY A 54 -31.04 -71.84 114.00
CA GLY A 54 -32.46 -71.57 113.82
C GLY A 54 -32.87 -71.55 112.35
N ASP A 55 -34.14 -71.21 112.10
CA ASP A 55 -34.64 -71.06 110.75
C ASP A 55 -33.92 -69.90 110.04
N ALA A 56 -33.71 -70.06 108.73
CA ALA A 56 -33.10 -69.04 107.90
C ALA A 56 -33.88 -67.72 107.99
N SER A 57 -33.17 -66.62 108.26
CA SER A 57 -33.78 -65.29 108.48
C SER A 57 -33.27 -64.25 107.47
N GLN A 58 -31.97 -64.30 107.14
CA GLN A 58 -31.32 -63.25 106.37
C GLN A 58 -30.21 -63.78 105.45
N VAL A 59 -30.01 -63.09 104.33
CA VAL A 59 -28.82 -63.17 103.49
C VAL A 59 -27.82 -62.14 103.99
N VAL A 60 -26.55 -62.50 104.07
CA VAL A 60 -25.45 -61.60 104.47
C VAL A 60 -24.34 -61.67 103.43
N ILE A 61 -23.94 -60.54 102.86
CA ILE A 61 -22.73 -60.43 102.02
C ILE A 61 -21.56 -60.23 102.97
N GLU A 62 -20.61 -61.15 103.00
CA GLU A 62 -19.61 -61.13 104.07
C GLU A 62 -18.25 -60.59 103.66
N ARG A 63 -17.77 -60.86 102.44
CA ARG A 63 -16.48 -60.32 101.97
C ARG A 63 -16.45 -60.14 100.46
N ALA A 64 -15.49 -59.31 100.03
CA ALA A 64 -15.04 -59.21 98.66
C ALA A 64 -13.61 -59.77 98.48
N SER A 65 -13.24 -60.09 97.24
CA SER A 65 -11.95 -60.66 96.84
C SER A 65 -11.56 -60.14 95.45
N GLU A 66 -10.26 -60.13 95.16
CA GLU A 66 -9.73 -59.81 93.82
C GLU A 66 -9.75 -61.02 92.89
N SER A 67 -9.93 -62.22 93.45
CA SER A 67 -10.04 -63.49 92.73
C SER A 67 -11.26 -64.29 93.17
N THR A 68 -11.64 -65.29 92.37
CA THR A 68 -12.73 -66.23 92.66
C THR A 68 -12.58 -66.87 94.05
N ILE A 69 -13.70 -67.09 94.72
CA ILE A 69 -13.78 -67.50 96.12
C ILE A 69 -14.10 -68.99 96.20
N ASP A 70 -13.38 -69.74 97.03
CA ASP A 70 -13.62 -71.18 97.25
C ASP A 70 -14.53 -71.39 98.49
N SER A 71 -15.58 -72.19 98.34
CA SER A 71 -16.48 -72.57 99.45
C SER A 71 -15.76 -73.16 100.67
N ALA A 72 -14.65 -73.90 100.47
CA ALA A 72 -13.88 -74.48 101.56
C ALA A 72 -13.15 -73.43 102.41
N THR A 73 -12.72 -72.33 101.79
CA THR A 73 -12.06 -71.21 102.50
C THR A 73 -13.05 -70.34 103.25
N ILE A 74 -14.32 -70.32 102.83
CA ILE A 74 -15.40 -69.62 103.54
C ILE A 74 -15.70 -70.32 104.89
N VAL A 75 -15.96 -71.63 104.86
CA VAL A 75 -16.47 -72.36 106.05
C VAL A 75 -15.41 -72.68 107.11
N SER A 76 -14.12 -72.58 106.78
CA SER A 76 -13.00 -72.86 107.68
C SER A 76 -12.60 -71.66 108.56
N ARG A 77 -13.26 -70.51 108.38
CA ARG A 77 -12.99 -69.28 109.12
C ARG A 77 -13.38 -69.37 110.59
N SER A 78 -12.59 -68.74 111.47
CA SER A 78 -12.89 -68.68 112.91
C SER A 78 -14.25 -68.00 113.17
N SER A 79 -15.05 -68.60 114.05
CA SER A 79 -16.39 -68.13 114.42
C SER A 79 -17.41 -68.02 113.28
N PHE A 80 -17.08 -68.45 112.06
CA PHE A 80 -17.97 -68.34 110.89
C PHE A 80 -19.32 -69.02 111.12
N LEU A 81 -19.32 -70.17 111.80
CA LEU A 81 -20.55 -70.91 112.10
C LEU A 81 -21.50 -70.18 113.06
N ILE A 82 -20.99 -69.24 113.86
CA ILE A 82 -21.71 -68.67 115.00
C ILE A 82 -21.83 -67.14 114.97
N GLN A 83 -21.19 -66.46 114.01
CA GLN A 83 -21.19 -65.00 113.93
C GLN A 83 -21.15 -64.52 112.48
N ALA A 84 -22.00 -63.52 112.17
CA ALA A 84 -22.00 -62.80 110.90
C ALA A 84 -20.82 -61.84 110.78
N ASP A 85 -20.22 -61.74 109.59
CA ASP A 85 -19.16 -60.78 109.26
C ASP A 85 -19.52 -60.01 107.99
N PRO A 86 -20.54 -59.12 108.00
CA PRO A 86 -20.96 -58.39 106.81
C PRO A 86 -19.87 -57.42 106.32
N VAL A 87 -19.62 -57.39 105.00
CA VAL A 87 -18.74 -56.39 104.39
C VAL A 87 -19.49 -55.05 104.28
N SER A 88 -18.84 -53.97 104.70
CA SER A 88 -19.43 -52.63 104.68
C SER A 88 -19.24 -51.89 103.34
N ILE A 89 -18.05 -52.02 102.72
CA ILE A 89 -17.70 -51.36 101.47
C ILE A 89 -16.73 -52.20 100.64
N ILE A 90 -16.82 -52.08 99.31
CA ILE A 90 -15.92 -52.69 98.34
C ILE A 90 -15.27 -51.58 97.53
N THR A 91 -13.94 -51.48 97.58
CA THR A 91 -13.20 -50.45 96.84
C THR A 91 -12.60 -51.02 95.55
N MET A 92 -12.73 -50.25 94.47
CA MET A 92 -12.09 -50.48 93.17
C MET A 92 -11.21 -49.27 92.82
N GLU A 93 -9.89 -49.50 92.76
CA GLU A 93 -8.92 -48.47 92.38
C GLU A 93 -9.03 -48.07 90.90
N ASP A 94 -8.31 -47.04 90.49
CA ASP A 94 -8.45 -46.44 89.15
C ASP A 94 -8.19 -47.43 87.99
N GLY A 95 -7.33 -48.42 88.17
CA GLY A 95 -7.08 -49.51 87.22
C GLY A 95 -7.84 -50.83 87.49
N ASP A 96 -8.68 -50.90 88.53
CA ASP A 96 -9.41 -52.12 88.89
C ASP A 96 -10.68 -52.27 88.02
N PHE A 97 -10.78 -53.39 87.30
CA PHE A 97 -11.95 -53.70 86.46
C PHE A 97 -12.87 -54.79 87.03
N THR A 98 -12.40 -55.59 88.00
CA THR A 98 -13.13 -56.78 88.47
C THR A 98 -12.96 -57.01 89.99
N ARG A 99 -14.06 -57.36 90.69
CA ARG A 99 -14.09 -57.84 92.09
C ARG A 99 -15.05 -59.02 92.25
N TYR A 100 -14.83 -59.88 93.25
CA TYR A 100 -15.68 -61.03 93.56
C TYR A 100 -16.27 -60.89 94.96
N VAL A 101 -17.51 -61.31 95.18
CA VAL A 101 -18.24 -61.23 96.46
C VAL A 101 -19.01 -62.50 96.73
N TYR A 102 -19.28 -62.80 98.00
CA TYR A 102 -20.14 -63.93 98.35
C TYR A 102 -21.18 -63.63 99.44
N ALA A 103 -22.26 -64.39 99.41
CA ALA A 103 -23.39 -64.30 100.33
C ALA A 103 -23.67 -65.64 101.03
N VAL A 104 -24.01 -65.54 102.31
CA VAL A 104 -24.38 -66.67 103.18
C VAL A 104 -25.76 -66.45 103.77
N VAL A 105 -26.44 -67.53 104.13
CA VAL A 105 -27.72 -67.47 104.85
C VAL A 105 -27.48 -67.69 106.33
N ARG A 106 -28.02 -66.79 107.14
CA ARG A 106 -27.92 -66.83 108.60
C ARG A 106 -29.30 -66.84 109.26
N ASP A 107 -29.37 -67.40 110.46
CA ASP A 107 -30.57 -67.32 111.29
C ASP A 107 -30.72 -65.92 111.95
N GLU A 108 -31.78 -65.72 112.73
CA GLU A 108 -32.03 -64.44 113.43
C GLU A 108 -30.95 -64.07 114.46
N TYR A 109 -30.14 -65.04 114.89
CA TYR A 109 -29.07 -64.87 115.89
C TYR A 109 -27.68 -64.73 115.25
N GLY A 110 -27.57 -64.82 113.91
CA GLY A 110 -26.32 -64.72 113.18
C GLY A 110 -25.53 -66.03 113.08
N ASN A 111 -26.13 -67.17 113.43
CA ASN A 111 -25.52 -68.47 113.15
C ASN A 111 -25.62 -68.77 111.65
N PHE A 112 -24.60 -69.44 111.13
CA PHE A 112 -24.60 -69.92 109.75
C PHE A 112 -25.67 -70.99 109.57
N VAL A 113 -26.42 -70.93 108.47
CA VAL A 113 -27.35 -71.99 108.07
C VAL A 113 -26.78 -72.74 106.86
N ARG A 114 -26.40 -71.99 105.82
CA ARG A 114 -25.82 -72.50 104.56
C ARG A 114 -25.26 -71.36 103.71
N LEU A 115 -24.54 -71.68 102.64
CA LEU A 115 -24.29 -70.75 101.55
C LEU A 115 -25.61 -70.38 100.85
N ALA A 116 -25.70 -69.18 100.29
CA ALA A 116 -26.91 -68.72 99.61
C ALA A 116 -27.12 -69.46 98.28
N SER A 117 -27.90 -70.55 98.28
CA SER A 117 -28.07 -71.43 97.12
C SER A 117 -29.01 -70.87 96.04
N ASN A 118 -29.79 -69.85 96.36
CA ASN A 118 -30.72 -69.20 95.41
C ASN A 118 -30.64 -67.67 95.50
N ALA A 119 -29.43 -67.12 95.70
CA ALA A 119 -29.23 -65.68 95.71
C ALA A 119 -29.38 -65.05 94.31
N SER A 120 -30.13 -63.95 94.25
CA SER A 120 -30.15 -63.01 93.14
C SER A 120 -29.26 -61.81 93.50
N TRP A 121 -28.41 -61.41 92.55
CA TRP A 121 -27.45 -60.32 92.68
C TRP A 121 -27.79 -59.18 91.73
N GLN A 122 -27.77 -57.95 92.23
CA GLN A 122 -28.10 -56.75 91.44
C GLN A 122 -27.18 -55.58 91.80
N SER A 123 -26.87 -54.75 90.80
CA SER A 123 -26.20 -53.45 90.96
C SER A 123 -27.23 -52.34 90.88
N SER A 124 -27.09 -51.30 91.71
CA SER A 124 -27.90 -50.08 91.61
C SER A 124 -27.56 -49.24 90.37
N LYS A 125 -26.40 -49.48 89.72
CA LYS A 125 -25.92 -48.77 88.53
C LYS A 125 -25.27 -49.75 87.53
N PRO A 126 -26.05 -50.52 86.75
CA PRO A 126 -25.51 -51.51 85.82
C PRO A 126 -24.61 -50.91 84.72
N ASP A 127 -24.83 -49.65 84.34
CA ASP A 127 -23.99 -48.92 83.37
C ASP A 127 -22.62 -48.51 83.92
N SER A 128 -22.44 -48.54 85.26
CA SER A 128 -21.15 -48.26 85.92
C SER A 128 -20.43 -49.55 86.29
N ALA A 129 -21.16 -50.52 86.87
CA ALA A 129 -20.69 -51.90 86.94
C ALA A 129 -21.84 -52.90 86.94
N THR A 130 -21.61 -54.00 86.23
CA THR A 130 -22.50 -55.16 86.22
C THR A 130 -22.14 -56.12 87.35
N VAL A 131 -23.14 -56.82 87.89
CA VAL A 131 -22.93 -57.85 88.91
C VAL A 131 -23.53 -59.15 88.41
N THR A 132 -22.71 -60.18 88.27
CA THR A 132 -23.09 -61.45 87.69
C THR A 132 -22.90 -62.58 88.68
N ALA A 133 -23.97 -63.30 89.00
CA ALA A 133 -23.91 -64.46 89.90
C ALA A 133 -23.11 -65.61 89.27
N SER A 134 -22.28 -66.28 90.06
CA SER A 134 -21.59 -67.51 89.66
C SER A 134 -22.57 -68.68 89.51
N ALA A 135 -22.07 -69.81 89.00
CA ALA A 135 -22.88 -71.02 88.80
C ALA A 135 -23.55 -71.50 90.10
N ASN A 136 -22.87 -71.33 91.25
CA ASN A 136 -23.37 -71.77 92.55
C ASN A 136 -24.29 -70.75 93.25
N LYS A 137 -24.52 -69.58 92.63
CA LYS A 137 -25.38 -68.47 93.09
C LYS A 137 -24.94 -67.75 94.37
N TRP A 138 -24.22 -68.41 95.27
CA TRP A 138 -23.73 -67.78 96.51
C TRP A 138 -22.57 -66.80 96.28
N GLU A 139 -21.93 -66.79 95.11
CA GLU A 139 -20.89 -65.83 94.72
C GLU A 139 -21.38 -64.98 93.54
N ALA A 140 -20.88 -63.75 93.43
CA ALA A 140 -21.01 -62.91 92.24
C ALA A 140 -19.72 -62.16 91.90
N THR A 141 -19.58 -61.79 90.62
CA THR A 141 -18.51 -60.94 90.08
C THR A 141 -19.06 -59.56 89.77
N ILE A 142 -18.40 -58.52 90.31
CA ILE A 142 -18.61 -57.11 90.00
C ILE A 142 -17.64 -56.73 88.88
N GLN A 143 -18.14 -56.21 87.76
CA GLN A 143 -17.36 -55.83 86.58
C GLN A 143 -17.60 -54.36 86.23
N ARG A 144 -16.56 -53.52 86.34
CA ARG A 144 -16.57 -52.08 86.01
C ARG A 144 -16.66 -51.86 84.50
N GLN A 145 -17.43 -50.85 84.09
CA GLN A 145 -17.49 -50.38 82.70
C GLN A 145 -16.39 -49.33 82.43
N SER A 146 -15.88 -49.26 81.19
CA SER A 146 -14.79 -48.34 80.80
C SER A 146 -15.13 -46.90 81.20
N GLY A 147 -14.22 -46.23 81.92
CA GLY A 147 -14.39 -44.85 82.35
C GLY A 147 -15.35 -44.62 83.53
N ALA A 148 -16.01 -45.66 84.05
CA ALA A 148 -16.98 -45.50 85.15
C ALA A 148 -16.31 -45.15 86.47
N ASP A 149 -16.86 -44.25 87.27
CA ASP A 149 -16.37 -43.90 88.61
C ASP A 149 -17.52 -43.62 89.60
N GLY A 150 -17.19 -43.37 90.87
CA GLY A 150 -18.14 -43.05 91.92
C GLY A 150 -18.76 -44.27 92.60
N ASN A 151 -19.90 -44.05 93.27
CA ASN A 151 -20.46 -45.02 94.22
C ASN A 151 -21.71 -45.74 93.67
N LEU A 152 -21.86 -47.02 93.98
CA LEU A 152 -23.05 -47.83 93.73
C LEU A 152 -23.32 -48.82 94.87
N VAL A 153 -24.49 -49.48 94.86
CA VAL A 153 -24.87 -50.51 95.84
C VAL A 153 -25.01 -51.87 95.15
N VAL A 154 -24.50 -52.92 95.77
CA VAL A 154 -24.73 -54.31 95.37
C VAL A 154 -25.66 -54.99 96.38
N THR A 155 -26.73 -55.59 95.87
CA THR A 155 -27.76 -56.28 96.68
C THR A 155 -27.74 -57.78 96.41
N ALA A 156 -27.69 -58.58 97.48
CA ALA A 156 -27.91 -60.04 97.45
C ALA A 156 -29.24 -60.38 98.14
N SER A 157 -30.12 -61.09 97.46
CA SER A 157 -31.46 -61.45 97.96
C SER A 157 -31.81 -62.90 97.69
N GLU A 158 -32.54 -63.55 98.59
CA GLU A 158 -33.07 -64.90 98.41
C GLU A 158 -34.54 -64.93 98.88
N PRO A 159 -35.47 -65.63 98.18
CA PRO A 159 -36.89 -65.55 98.49
C PRO A 159 -37.23 -65.93 99.94
N GLY A 160 -37.97 -65.07 100.64
CA GLY A 160 -38.39 -65.30 102.02
C GLY A 160 -37.37 -64.86 103.08
N LEU A 161 -36.20 -64.35 102.68
CA LEU A 161 -35.16 -63.86 103.59
C LEU A 161 -34.97 -62.35 103.47
N THR A 162 -34.48 -61.72 104.54
CA THR A 162 -34.04 -60.32 104.49
C THR A 162 -32.79 -60.21 103.58
N SER A 163 -32.79 -59.28 102.63
CA SER A 163 -31.67 -59.07 101.68
C SER A 163 -30.52 -58.30 102.31
N ALA A 164 -29.30 -58.48 101.80
CA ALA A 164 -28.12 -57.70 102.16
C ALA A 164 -27.73 -56.72 101.06
N ASN A 165 -27.23 -55.56 101.47
CA ASN A 165 -26.67 -54.52 100.62
C ASN A 165 -25.22 -54.23 101.03
N VAL A 166 -24.36 -53.93 100.05
CA VAL A 166 -22.98 -53.45 100.27
C VAL A 166 -22.68 -52.30 99.31
N ASP A 167 -22.01 -51.26 99.80
CA ASP A 167 -21.57 -50.14 98.96
C ASP A 167 -20.31 -50.52 98.16
N VAL A 168 -20.20 -50.02 96.93
CA VAL A 168 -19.02 -50.15 96.07
C VAL A 168 -18.55 -48.75 95.68
N GLU A 169 -17.29 -48.46 95.92
CA GLU A 169 -16.62 -47.18 95.61
C GLU A 169 -15.59 -47.39 94.49
N MET A 170 -15.73 -46.65 93.39
CA MET A 170 -14.81 -46.67 92.24
C MET A 170 -14.06 -45.34 92.12
N HIS A 171 -12.73 -45.38 92.16
CA HIS A 171 -11.90 -44.17 92.03
C HIS A 171 -11.81 -43.68 90.57
N PRO A 172 -11.76 -42.34 90.33
CA PRO A 172 -11.66 -41.77 88.98
C PRO A 172 -10.30 -42.06 88.33
N GLY A 173 -10.28 -42.14 86.99
CA GLY A 173 -9.04 -42.33 86.22
C GLY A 173 -8.22 -41.05 86.03
N HIS A 174 -6.97 -41.20 85.59
CA HIS A 174 -6.07 -40.09 85.21
C HIS A 174 -5.46 -40.30 83.82
N ILE A 175 -4.95 -39.23 83.19
CA ILE A 175 -4.32 -39.28 81.86
C ILE A 175 -2.98 -40.02 81.93
N THR A 176 -2.74 -40.94 81.00
CA THR A 176 -1.53 -41.77 80.92
C THR A 176 -0.72 -41.56 79.63
N GLY A 177 -1.21 -40.74 78.70
CA GLY A 177 -0.52 -40.39 77.46
C GLY A 177 -1.24 -39.28 76.71
N LEU A 178 -0.49 -38.49 75.92
CA LEU A 178 -0.99 -37.33 75.16
C LEU A 178 -0.40 -37.32 73.75
N ARG A 179 -1.19 -36.94 72.74
CA ARG A 179 -0.73 -36.73 71.36
C ARG A 179 -1.52 -35.64 70.65
N LEU A 180 -0.93 -35.11 69.57
CA LEU A 180 -1.60 -34.27 68.58
C LEU A 180 -1.96 -35.07 67.34
N VAL A 181 -3.14 -34.82 66.78
CA VAL A 181 -3.61 -35.42 65.54
C VAL A 181 -4.17 -34.37 64.58
N ASP A 182 -4.18 -34.66 63.28
CA ASP A 182 -4.83 -33.81 62.27
C ASP A 182 -6.36 -34.05 62.22
N GLY A 183 -7.06 -33.38 61.30
CA GLY A 183 -8.50 -33.53 61.12
C GLY A 183 -8.94 -34.93 60.66
N SER A 184 -8.01 -35.76 60.16
CA SER A 184 -8.24 -37.14 59.76
C SER A 184 -7.86 -38.15 60.86
N GLY A 185 -7.32 -37.69 61.98
CA GLY A 185 -6.88 -38.53 63.09
C GLY A 185 -5.45 -39.08 62.96
N ASN A 186 -4.66 -38.61 61.99
CA ASN A 186 -3.25 -39.00 61.87
C ASN A 186 -2.41 -38.25 62.91
N VAL A 187 -1.41 -38.91 63.50
CA VAL A 187 -0.52 -38.28 64.49
C VAL A 187 0.33 -37.20 63.82
N VAL A 188 0.32 -35.99 64.40
CA VAL A 188 1.13 -34.86 63.96
C VAL A 188 2.40 -34.80 64.79
N THR A 189 3.55 -34.96 64.15
CA THR A 189 4.87 -34.94 64.80
C THR A 189 5.68 -33.68 64.50
N SER A 190 5.25 -32.86 63.54
CA SER A 190 5.86 -31.58 63.14
C SER A 190 4.91 -30.80 62.24
N ILE A 191 5.04 -29.47 62.18
CA ILE A 191 4.34 -28.59 61.23
C ILE A 191 5.39 -27.91 60.34
N SER A 192 5.24 -28.00 59.02
CA SER A 192 6.12 -27.34 58.04
C SER A 192 5.27 -26.78 56.91
N ILE A 193 5.03 -25.47 56.94
CA ILE A 193 4.11 -24.76 56.04
C ILE A 193 4.73 -23.40 55.63
N ASN A 194 4.09 -22.67 54.72
CA ASN A 194 4.42 -21.26 54.46
C ASN A 194 3.33 -20.33 55.05
N THR A 195 3.52 -19.02 54.92
CA THR A 195 2.57 -18.01 55.44
C THR A 195 1.18 -18.04 54.77
N ASP A 196 1.04 -18.63 53.57
CA ASP A 196 -0.24 -18.76 52.85
C ASP A 196 -0.95 -20.10 53.16
N GLN A 197 -0.40 -20.93 54.04
CA GLN A 197 -0.90 -22.28 54.34
C GLN A 197 -1.42 -22.39 55.79
N GLU A 198 -2.39 -23.28 56.01
CA GLU A 198 -2.96 -23.53 57.33
C GLU A 198 -2.78 -24.99 57.78
N GLN A 199 -2.68 -25.22 59.10
CA GLN A 199 -2.60 -26.54 59.71
C GLN A 199 -3.57 -26.69 60.88
N TYR A 200 -4.52 -27.63 60.77
CA TYR A 200 -5.41 -28.02 61.87
C TYR A 200 -4.78 -29.11 62.75
N VAL A 201 -4.90 -28.98 64.07
CA VAL A 201 -4.43 -29.94 65.07
C VAL A 201 -5.45 -30.13 66.19
N LYS A 202 -5.55 -31.35 66.73
CA LYS A 202 -6.46 -31.76 67.81
C LYS A 202 -5.72 -32.60 68.87
N VAL A 203 -6.11 -32.47 70.14
CA VAL A 203 -5.47 -33.13 71.30
C VAL A 203 -6.22 -34.42 71.68
N GLN A 204 -5.48 -35.51 71.86
CA GLN A 204 -6.03 -36.78 72.34
C GLN A 204 -5.20 -37.36 73.49
N ALA A 205 -5.89 -38.06 74.41
CA ALA A 205 -5.27 -38.70 75.56
C ALA A 205 -5.80 -40.12 75.85
N THR A 206 -4.98 -40.95 76.51
CA THR A 206 -5.37 -42.24 77.10
C THR A 206 -5.60 -42.10 78.61
N TRP A 207 -6.43 -42.95 79.22
CA TRP A 207 -6.83 -42.87 80.64
C TRP A 207 -6.59 -44.19 81.40
N SER A 208 -6.28 -44.11 82.70
CA SER A 208 -5.97 -45.29 83.55
C SER A 208 -7.16 -46.23 83.79
N ASN A 209 -8.38 -45.71 83.75
CA ASN A 209 -9.63 -46.48 83.93
C ASN A 209 -10.32 -46.85 82.61
N ARG A 210 -9.58 -46.80 81.49
CA ARG A 210 -10.01 -47.16 80.15
C ARG A 210 -9.06 -48.20 79.54
N ALA A 211 -9.42 -48.75 78.38
CA ALA A 211 -8.50 -49.60 77.64
C ALA A 211 -7.27 -48.80 77.18
N ALA A 212 -6.09 -49.40 77.21
CA ALA A 212 -4.82 -48.71 76.96
C ALA A 212 -4.67 -48.15 75.52
N ASP A 213 -5.47 -48.64 74.57
CA ASP A 213 -5.52 -48.20 73.17
C ASP A 213 -6.66 -47.21 72.87
N GLU A 214 -7.47 -46.85 73.87
CA GLU A 214 -8.58 -45.92 73.75
C GLU A 214 -8.09 -44.46 73.84
N TRP A 215 -7.87 -43.83 72.68
CA TRP A 215 -7.56 -42.41 72.57
C TRP A 215 -8.84 -41.58 72.54
N VAL A 216 -8.97 -40.65 73.48
CA VAL A 216 -10.15 -39.81 73.66
C VAL A 216 -9.76 -38.35 73.45
N ASP A 217 -10.59 -37.59 72.75
CA ASP A 217 -10.40 -36.16 72.59
C ASP A 217 -10.46 -35.47 73.97
N VAL A 218 -9.46 -34.63 74.27
CA VAL A 218 -9.35 -33.89 75.53
C VAL A 218 -8.98 -32.44 75.25
N SER A 219 -9.09 -31.58 76.25
CA SER A 219 -8.60 -30.21 76.17
C SER A 219 -7.24 -30.09 76.87
N GLY A 220 -6.30 -29.36 76.27
CA GLY A 220 -4.96 -29.11 76.82
C GLY A 220 -4.60 -27.63 76.82
N ASP A 221 -3.59 -27.27 77.61
CA ASP A 221 -2.97 -25.95 77.63
C ASP A 221 -1.91 -25.89 76.53
N TRP A 222 -1.98 -24.88 75.66
CA TRP A 222 -1.13 -24.72 74.47
C TRP A 222 -0.06 -23.66 74.74
N ASP A 223 1.18 -23.91 74.29
CA ASP A 223 2.29 -22.96 74.32
C ASP A 223 3.12 -23.05 73.03
N MET A 224 3.70 -21.94 72.57
CA MET A 224 4.56 -21.90 71.38
C MET A 224 5.78 -21.01 71.63
N THR A 225 6.98 -21.58 71.51
CA THR A 225 8.23 -20.90 71.84
C THR A 225 9.27 -20.97 70.70
N PRO A 226 9.77 -19.83 70.18
CA PRO A 226 9.17 -18.49 70.29
C PRO A 226 7.78 -18.44 69.65
N SER A 227 6.95 -17.45 70.00
CA SER A 227 5.65 -17.27 69.35
C SER A 227 5.81 -16.88 67.88
N ILE A 228 5.12 -17.57 66.97
CA ILE A 228 4.98 -17.14 65.57
C ILE A 228 3.63 -16.42 65.43
N ALA A 229 3.63 -15.24 64.81
CA ALA A 229 2.40 -14.50 64.56
C ALA A 229 1.46 -15.32 63.67
N SER A 230 0.18 -15.40 64.04
CA SER A 230 -0.84 -16.15 63.33
C SER A 230 -2.16 -15.40 63.31
N ALA A 231 -2.88 -15.48 62.19
CA ALA A 231 -4.24 -14.96 62.06
C ALA A 231 -5.20 -15.60 63.09
N ASN A 232 -4.94 -16.86 63.45
CA ASN A 232 -5.62 -17.58 64.52
C ASN A 232 -4.68 -17.66 65.73
N PRO A 233 -4.85 -16.78 66.74
CA PRO A 233 -3.95 -16.77 67.89
C PRO A 233 -3.96 -18.10 68.63
N LEU A 234 -2.86 -18.40 69.31
CA LEU A 234 -2.73 -19.58 70.16
C LEU A 234 -3.90 -19.62 71.18
N PRO A 235 -4.53 -20.77 71.46
CA PRO A 235 -5.68 -20.82 72.37
C PRO A 235 -5.33 -20.33 73.79
N GLU A 236 -6.06 -19.32 74.29
CA GLU A 236 -5.84 -18.72 75.63
C GLU A 236 -6.34 -19.58 76.80
N SER A 237 -7.08 -20.66 76.52
CA SER A 237 -7.65 -21.56 77.52
C SER A 237 -7.51 -23.01 77.08
N LYS A 238 -7.84 -23.96 77.96
CA LYS A 238 -7.85 -25.38 77.62
C LYS A 238 -8.73 -25.63 76.40
N ALA A 239 -8.10 -25.86 75.26
CA ALA A 239 -8.75 -26.11 73.98
C ALA A 239 -8.44 -27.52 73.50
N GLY A 240 -9.42 -28.14 72.83
CA GLY A 240 -9.25 -29.48 72.25
C GLY A 240 -8.61 -29.47 70.87
N ASP A 241 -8.64 -28.34 70.17
CA ASP A 241 -8.12 -28.18 68.82
C ASP A 241 -7.66 -26.74 68.55
N TRP A 242 -6.91 -26.57 67.47
CA TRP A 242 -6.43 -25.29 66.97
C TRP A 242 -6.10 -25.37 65.46
N THR A 243 -6.39 -24.30 64.72
CA THR A 243 -5.94 -24.13 63.33
C THR A 243 -4.85 -23.07 63.30
N PHE A 244 -3.62 -23.47 63.05
CA PHE A 244 -2.49 -22.55 62.87
C PHE A 244 -2.48 -21.97 61.45
N SER A 245 -2.42 -20.64 61.35
CA SER A 245 -2.45 -19.88 60.09
C SER A 245 -1.43 -18.72 60.20
N PRO A 246 -0.13 -18.99 59.97
CA PRO A 246 0.93 -18.05 60.29
C PRO A 246 0.99 -16.85 59.34
N THR A 247 1.23 -15.65 59.86
CA THR A 247 1.36 -14.42 59.05
C THR A 247 2.80 -13.93 58.93
N GLU A 248 3.74 -14.59 59.60
CA GLU A 248 5.18 -14.29 59.54
C GLU A 248 6.00 -15.59 59.49
N PRO A 249 7.13 -15.60 58.77
CA PRO A 249 8.04 -16.74 58.77
C PRO A 249 8.74 -16.88 60.14
N GLY A 250 9.06 -18.11 60.51
CA GLY A 250 9.73 -18.38 61.79
C GLY A 250 9.86 -19.85 62.11
N SER A 251 10.58 -20.15 63.19
CA SER A 251 10.72 -21.50 63.72
C SER A 251 10.39 -21.52 65.22
N ALA A 252 9.59 -22.49 65.66
CA ALA A 252 9.12 -22.60 67.03
C ALA A 252 8.88 -24.07 67.45
N ASP A 253 8.73 -24.31 68.75
CA ASP A 253 8.22 -25.57 69.30
C ASP A 253 6.80 -25.35 69.84
N LEU A 254 5.83 -26.12 69.35
CA LEU A 254 4.45 -26.15 69.83
C LEU A 254 4.31 -27.22 70.92
N THR A 255 3.98 -26.80 72.13
CA THR A 255 3.78 -27.68 73.29
C THR A 255 2.32 -27.69 73.71
N VAL A 256 1.77 -28.87 73.99
CA VAL A 256 0.44 -29.04 74.58
C VAL A 256 0.55 -29.91 75.83
N SER A 257 -0.10 -29.49 76.91
CA SER A 257 -0.11 -30.22 78.18
C SER A 257 -1.54 -30.50 78.68
N ALA A 258 -1.76 -31.69 79.24
CA ALA A 258 -3.03 -32.07 79.84
C ALA A 258 -2.80 -33.01 81.04
N GLY A 259 -3.15 -32.54 82.24
CA GLY A 259 -2.81 -33.24 83.48
C GLY A 259 -1.31 -33.19 83.76
N ALA A 260 -0.68 -34.35 83.92
CA ALA A 260 0.78 -34.47 84.10
C ALA A 260 1.54 -34.74 82.78
N GLU A 261 0.82 -35.00 81.69
CA GLU A 261 1.40 -35.36 80.40
C GLU A 261 1.54 -34.14 79.49
N GLN A 262 2.58 -34.13 78.64
CA GLN A 262 2.82 -33.09 77.65
C GLN A 262 3.37 -33.67 76.34
N VAL A 263 3.10 -33.01 75.22
CA VAL A 263 3.65 -33.31 73.90
C VAL A 263 4.21 -32.04 73.28
N ALA A 264 5.38 -32.11 72.66
CA ALA A 264 6.02 -30.98 71.97
C ALA A 264 6.42 -31.39 70.54
N ILE A 265 6.11 -30.54 69.56
CA ILE A 265 6.42 -30.74 68.14
C ILE A 265 7.04 -29.48 67.51
N PRO A 266 8.00 -29.61 66.59
CA PRO A 266 8.59 -28.46 65.91
C PRO A 266 7.66 -27.88 64.84
N VAL A 267 7.71 -26.56 64.67
CA VAL A 267 6.97 -25.76 63.69
C VAL A 267 7.96 -24.93 62.87
N VAL A 268 7.89 -25.01 61.54
CA VAL A 268 8.69 -24.19 60.61
C VAL A 268 7.75 -23.52 59.62
N VAL A 269 7.85 -22.20 59.53
CA VAL A 269 7.09 -21.36 58.59
C VAL A 269 8.07 -20.64 57.67
N THR A 270 7.93 -20.83 56.36
CA THR A 270 8.68 -20.09 55.34
C THR A 270 7.83 -18.96 54.73
N VAL A 271 8.47 -17.95 54.14
CA VAL A 271 7.75 -16.94 53.33
C VAL A 271 7.09 -17.65 52.15
N ALA A 272 5.83 -17.32 51.86
CA ALA A 272 5.17 -17.85 50.67
C ALA A 272 5.77 -17.27 49.37
N PRO A 273 5.80 -18.05 48.28
CA PRO A 273 6.24 -17.52 46.99
C PRO A 273 5.28 -16.42 46.50
N PRO A 274 5.73 -15.53 45.61
CA PRO A 274 4.86 -14.56 44.96
C PRO A 274 3.65 -15.24 44.28
N SER A 275 2.48 -14.62 44.39
CA SER A 275 1.24 -15.03 43.73
C SER A 275 0.72 -13.97 42.75
N ILE A 276 1.18 -12.71 42.86
CA ILE A 276 0.79 -11.59 41.99
C ILE A 276 2.03 -10.78 41.66
N VAL A 277 2.13 -10.31 40.40
CA VAL A 277 3.05 -9.25 39.99
C VAL A 277 2.23 -8.06 39.50
N THR A 278 2.69 -6.83 39.77
CA THR A 278 2.11 -5.60 39.19
C THR A 278 3.18 -4.80 38.48
N PHE A 279 2.82 -4.12 37.39
CA PHE A 279 3.77 -3.44 36.51
C PHE A 279 3.31 -2.05 36.07
N ASP A 280 3.97 -1.01 36.60
CA ASP A 280 3.59 0.39 36.40
C ASP A 280 4.70 1.22 35.72
N ILE A 281 4.30 2.23 34.96
CA ILE A 281 5.24 3.19 34.36
C ILE A 281 5.42 4.38 35.31
N LEU A 282 6.67 4.65 35.69
CA LEU A 282 7.03 5.79 36.54
C LEU A 282 7.34 7.06 35.72
N THR A 283 7.80 6.92 34.49
CA THR A 283 8.11 8.07 33.62
C THR A 283 6.80 8.81 33.24
N PRO A 284 6.70 10.13 33.46
CA PRO A 284 5.52 10.92 33.07
C PRO A 284 5.25 10.84 31.57
N VAL A 285 3.97 10.90 31.18
CA VAL A 285 3.51 10.73 29.79
C VAL A 285 4.23 11.67 28.81
N ASP A 286 4.47 12.92 29.19
CA ASP A 286 5.14 13.92 28.34
C ASP A 286 6.65 13.70 28.20
N SER A 287 7.22 12.75 28.94
CA SER A 287 8.64 12.37 28.92
C SER A 287 8.91 11.00 28.30
N LEU A 288 7.86 10.33 27.80
CA LEU A 288 7.97 9.07 27.07
C LEU A 288 8.43 9.35 25.64
N ILE A 289 9.74 9.56 25.45
CA ILE A 289 10.34 9.98 24.18
C ILE A 289 11.24 8.87 23.63
N ALA A 290 11.21 8.63 22.31
CA ALA A 290 12.05 7.64 21.64
C ALA A 290 13.55 7.89 21.89
N GLY A 291 14.24 6.84 22.32
CA GLY A 291 15.65 6.85 22.69
C GLY A 291 15.96 7.46 24.06
N TYR A 292 14.96 7.87 24.83
CA TYR A 292 15.14 8.37 26.20
C TYR A 292 14.80 7.25 27.21
N PRO A 293 15.47 7.21 28.39
CA PRO A 293 15.18 6.18 29.39
C PRO A 293 13.75 6.26 29.96
N ILE A 294 13.04 5.14 29.94
CA ILE A 294 11.71 4.98 30.54
C ILE A 294 11.85 4.12 31.80
N ARG A 295 11.50 4.66 32.97
CA ARG A 295 11.55 3.97 34.25
C ARG A 295 10.19 3.33 34.54
N MET A 296 10.21 2.09 35.00
CA MET A 296 9.03 1.30 35.33
C MET A 296 9.27 0.60 36.67
N GLU A 297 8.20 0.30 37.39
CA GLU A 297 8.23 -0.33 38.70
C GLU A 297 7.47 -1.66 38.64
N LEU A 298 8.14 -2.72 39.10
CA LEU A 298 7.51 -4.01 39.30
C LEU A 298 7.34 -4.24 40.80
N LYS A 299 6.21 -4.85 41.18
CA LYS A 299 5.98 -5.28 42.56
C LYS A 299 5.46 -6.70 42.59
N ILE A 300 5.94 -7.48 43.54
CA ILE A 300 5.49 -8.85 43.77
C ILE A 300 4.77 -8.96 45.11
N TYR A 301 3.64 -9.65 45.11
CA TYR A 301 2.79 -9.85 46.27
C TYR A 301 2.53 -11.34 46.52
N ASN A 302 2.35 -11.70 47.79
CA ASN A 302 1.71 -12.94 48.24
C ASN A 302 0.40 -12.59 48.99
N ASP A 303 -0.26 -13.55 49.64
CA ASP A 303 -1.51 -13.29 50.36
C ASP A 303 -1.31 -12.33 51.57
N ASP A 304 -0.07 -12.18 52.06
CA ASP A 304 0.32 -11.29 53.17
C ASP A 304 0.62 -9.84 52.73
N GLY A 305 0.74 -9.55 51.43
CA GLY A 305 1.12 -8.25 50.90
C GLY A 305 2.41 -8.30 50.08
N LEU A 306 3.28 -7.28 50.17
CA LEU A 306 4.55 -7.26 49.44
C LEU A 306 5.49 -8.34 49.98
N VAL A 307 6.08 -9.12 49.09
CA VAL A 307 7.01 -10.19 49.47
C VAL A 307 8.23 -9.60 50.18
N PRO A 308 8.50 -9.92 51.45
CA PRO A 308 9.57 -9.31 52.20
C PRO A 308 10.95 -9.85 51.82
N GLY A 309 11.99 -9.03 51.99
CA GLY A 309 13.39 -9.41 51.72
C GLY A 309 13.72 -9.47 50.24
N GLN A 310 14.81 -10.16 49.89
CA GLN A 310 15.23 -10.33 48.50
C GLN A 310 14.57 -11.58 47.90
N TYR A 311 13.91 -11.42 46.76
CA TYR A 311 13.34 -12.53 45.99
C TYR A 311 13.79 -12.44 44.53
N CYS A 312 14.31 -13.53 43.98
CA CYS A 312 14.86 -13.57 42.62
C CYS A 312 14.19 -14.68 41.81
N GLY A 313 13.87 -14.38 40.55
CA GLY A 313 13.20 -15.29 39.63
C GLY A 313 13.60 -15.04 38.18
N GLN A 314 13.07 -15.84 37.26
CA GLN A 314 13.22 -15.62 35.83
C GLN A 314 12.20 -14.60 35.33
N SER A 315 12.64 -13.63 34.54
CA SER A 315 11.75 -12.67 33.88
C SER A 315 11.92 -12.64 32.36
N VAL A 316 10.81 -12.42 31.66
CA VAL A 316 10.77 -12.16 30.21
C VAL A 316 9.92 -10.93 29.97
N PHE A 317 10.47 -9.97 29.24
CA PHE A 317 9.75 -8.75 28.85
C PHE A 317 9.38 -8.77 27.39
N SER A 318 8.18 -8.33 27.05
CA SER A 318 7.71 -8.19 25.67
C SER A 318 7.02 -6.85 25.44
N ASP A 319 7.13 -6.30 24.24
CA ASP A 319 6.41 -5.09 23.82
C ASP A 319 5.38 -5.50 22.75
N GLN A 320 4.15 -5.02 22.89
CA GLN A 320 3.07 -5.27 21.94
C GLN A 320 3.41 -4.75 20.53
N LEU A 321 4.21 -3.68 20.41
CA LEU A 321 4.62 -3.16 19.12
C LEU A 321 5.91 -3.85 18.65
N ASP A 322 5.82 -4.48 17.48
CA ASP A 322 6.98 -5.09 16.82
C ASP A 322 8.00 -4.02 16.42
N ASN A 323 9.13 -4.02 17.12
CA ASN A 323 10.24 -3.10 16.92
C ASN A 323 11.18 -3.51 15.77
N SER A 324 10.88 -4.59 15.04
CA SER A 324 11.69 -5.10 13.89
C SER A 324 11.89 -4.10 12.74
N LYS A 325 11.14 -3.01 12.72
CA LYS A 325 11.19 -1.98 11.67
C LYS A 325 12.28 -0.93 11.88
N ASN A 326 12.88 -0.83 13.06
CA ASN A 326 13.97 0.09 13.34
C ASN A 326 15.32 -0.64 13.42
N SER A 327 16.39 0.04 13.01
CA SER A 327 17.76 -0.52 13.00
C SER A 327 18.33 -0.75 14.41
N ASN A 328 17.71 -0.19 15.44
CA ASN A 328 18.15 -0.30 16.84
C ASN A 328 17.21 -1.21 17.63
N ALA A 329 17.80 -2.21 18.29
CA ALA A 329 17.06 -3.14 19.14
C ALA A 329 16.72 -2.49 20.50
N PRO A 330 15.46 -2.51 20.94
CA PRO A 330 15.08 -2.05 22.27
C PRO A 330 15.63 -3.01 23.35
N TYR A 331 15.88 -2.47 24.54
CA TYR A 331 16.38 -3.26 25.66
C TYR A 331 15.85 -2.76 27.01
N LEU A 332 16.01 -3.58 28.04
CA LEU A 332 15.75 -3.27 29.43
C LEU A 332 17.00 -3.45 30.27
N LEU A 333 17.12 -2.66 31.33
CA LEU A 333 18.09 -2.81 32.40
C LEU A 333 17.35 -3.38 33.61
N VAL A 334 17.67 -4.62 33.98
CA VAL A 334 17.07 -5.38 35.08
C VAL A 334 18.10 -5.65 36.16
N TRP A 335 17.69 -5.67 37.44
CA TRP A 335 18.60 -5.93 38.55
C TRP A 335 18.62 -7.43 38.91
N ASP A 336 19.79 -8.07 38.82
CA ASP A 336 19.95 -9.52 39.09
C ASP A 336 20.27 -9.86 40.55
N GLY A 337 20.15 -8.88 41.45
CA GLY A 337 20.55 -9.01 42.87
C GLY A 337 21.98 -8.54 43.15
N THR A 338 22.83 -8.40 42.13
CA THR A 338 24.23 -7.99 42.26
C THR A 338 24.67 -6.88 41.31
N LYS A 339 24.12 -6.85 40.09
CA LYS A 339 24.39 -5.86 39.05
C LYS A 339 23.15 -5.63 38.19
N TYR A 340 23.17 -4.56 37.40
CA TYR A 340 22.20 -4.40 36.32
C TYR A 340 22.66 -5.19 35.09
N ASP A 341 21.78 -6.01 34.54
CA ASP A 341 21.98 -6.72 33.28
C ASP A 341 21.14 -6.09 32.16
N THR A 342 21.61 -6.23 30.92
CA THR A 342 20.89 -5.72 29.73
C THR A 342 20.14 -6.87 29.06
N LEU A 343 18.82 -6.76 29.00
CA LEU A 343 17.94 -7.78 28.43
C LEU A 343 17.26 -7.25 27.17
N SER A 344 17.31 -7.99 26.08
CA SER A 344 16.49 -7.67 24.90
C SER A 344 15.05 -8.16 25.13
N TYR A 345 14.08 -7.49 24.50
CA TYR A 345 12.70 -7.95 24.54
C TYR A 345 12.56 -9.37 23.96
N GLY A 346 11.94 -10.28 24.72
CA GLY A 346 11.78 -11.70 24.41
C GLY A 346 12.90 -12.61 24.94
N GLU A 347 13.99 -12.05 25.48
CA GLU A 347 15.03 -12.83 26.16
C GLU A 347 14.62 -13.12 27.61
N THR A 348 15.13 -14.23 28.16
CA THR A 348 14.94 -14.59 29.57
C THR A 348 16.12 -14.08 30.39
N GLY A 349 15.83 -13.31 31.44
CA GLY A 349 16.79 -12.79 32.40
C GLY A 349 16.47 -13.23 33.83
N THR A 350 17.36 -12.91 34.76
CA THR A 350 17.09 -13.01 36.20
C THR A 350 16.78 -11.62 36.73
N GLU A 351 15.68 -11.50 37.47
CA GLU A 351 15.24 -10.26 38.10
C GLU A 351 15.06 -10.49 39.60
N CYS A 352 15.52 -9.54 40.40
CA CYS A 352 15.49 -9.60 41.85
C CYS A 352 14.81 -8.37 42.44
N PHE A 353 13.86 -8.65 43.33
CA PHE A 353 13.11 -7.67 44.08
C PHE A 353 13.73 -7.48 45.46
N ASP A 354 13.71 -6.25 45.99
CA ASP A 354 14.07 -5.96 47.38
C ASP A 354 12.85 -5.38 48.11
N GLY A 355 12.36 -6.11 49.12
CA GLY A 355 11.10 -5.79 49.79
C GLY A 355 9.90 -5.88 48.84
N GLY A 356 9.99 -6.76 47.84
CA GLY A 356 8.92 -7.01 46.87
C GLY A 356 8.81 -5.96 45.78
N ILE A 357 9.80 -5.07 45.62
CA ILE A 357 9.81 -4.01 44.59
C ILE A 357 11.11 -4.09 43.77
N ASP A 358 11.01 -3.89 42.46
CA ASP A 358 12.14 -3.59 41.58
C ASP A 358 11.82 -2.38 40.66
N THR A 359 12.86 -1.67 40.23
CA THR A 359 12.75 -0.59 39.24
C THR A 359 13.60 -0.91 38.02
N VAL A 360 12.93 -1.15 36.90
CA VAL A 360 13.59 -1.40 35.61
C VAL A 360 13.62 -0.15 34.74
N THR A 361 14.60 -0.07 33.84
CA THR A 361 14.71 1.02 32.86
C THR A 361 14.77 0.46 31.46
N THR A 362 13.89 0.92 30.56
CA THR A 362 13.89 0.51 29.16
C THR A 362 14.18 1.66 28.20
N LEU A 363 14.76 1.35 27.05
CA LEU A 363 14.86 2.25 25.90
C LEU A 363 14.08 1.67 24.72
N LEU A 364 13.11 2.46 24.25
CA LEU A 364 12.33 2.18 23.04
C LEU A 364 12.68 3.21 21.96
N TYR A 365 12.74 2.77 20.70
CA TYR A 365 13.15 3.61 19.58
C TYR A 365 12.04 3.88 18.58
N TYR A 366 10.96 3.12 18.60
CA TYR A 366 9.89 3.23 17.60
C TYR A 366 8.73 4.07 18.14
N ALA A 367 8.48 5.23 17.56
CA ALA A 367 7.36 6.11 17.91
C ALA A 367 6.38 6.21 16.72
N PRO A 368 5.27 5.44 16.71
CA PRO A 368 4.35 5.42 15.57
C PRO A 368 3.58 6.74 15.39
N PHE A 369 3.64 7.32 14.19
CA PHE A 369 3.03 8.62 13.87
C PHE A 369 1.52 8.54 13.51
N PHE A 370 1.12 7.61 12.62
CA PHE A 370 -0.21 7.63 11.98
C PHE A 370 -1.31 6.81 12.66
N TYR A 371 -0.97 5.94 13.61
CA TYR A 371 -1.96 5.07 14.24
C TYR A 371 -2.33 5.61 15.62
N LYS A 372 -3.54 6.17 15.73
CA LYS A 372 -4.08 6.59 17.04
C LYS A 372 -4.17 5.43 18.03
N ASP A 373 -4.22 4.19 17.52
CA ASP A 373 -4.43 2.97 18.31
C ASP A 373 -3.16 2.11 18.50
N SER A 374 -2.02 2.47 17.87
CA SER A 374 -0.74 1.78 18.13
C SER A 374 -0.07 2.40 19.35
N LEU A 375 -0.36 1.83 20.51
CA LEU A 375 0.26 2.17 21.78
C LEU A 375 1.25 1.06 22.16
N HIS A 376 2.38 1.46 22.75
CA HIS A 376 3.25 0.49 23.40
C HIS A 376 2.52 -0.07 24.60
N ARG A 377 2.77 -1.35 24.86
CA ARG A 377 2.30 -2.02 26.06
C ARG A 377 3.33 -3.07 26.40
N ILE A 378 4.03 -2.85 27.51
CA ILE A 378 5.12 -3.71 27.92
C ILE A 378 4.53 -4.73 28.89
N SER A 379 4.78 -6.00 28.61
CA SER A 379 4.36 -7.12 29.44
C SER A 379 5.58 -7.73 30.11
N VAL A 380 5.41 -8.17 31.35
CA VAL A 380 6.37 -9.00 32.07
C VAL A 380 5.75 -10.36 32.35
N ASP A 381 6.55 -11.42 32.20
CA ASP A 381 6.31 -12.74 32.77
C ASP A 381 7.46 -13.02 33.76
N PHE A 382 7.15 -13.06 35.05
CA PHE A 382 8.08 -13.31 36.14
C PHE A 382 7.72 -14.63 36.84
N ASP A 383 8.53 -15.68 36.63
CA ASP A 383 8.31 -17.04 37.15
C ASP A 383 6.88 -17.59 36.89
N GLY A 384 6.25 -17.19 35.77
CA GLY A 384 4.89 -17.58 35.40
C GLY A 384 3.78 -16.65 35.92
N LEU A 385 4.14 -15.55 36.62
CA LEU A 385 3.24 -14.45 36.94
C LEU A 385 3.34 -13.38 35.87
N ASP A 386 2.21 -12.96 35.31
CA ASP A 386 2.19 -11.93 34.27
C ASP A 386 1.46 -10.66 34.69
N ASP A 387 1.99 -9.52 34.26
CA ASP A 387 1.25 -8.24 34.23
C ASP A 387 1.74 -7.37 33.06
N GLN A 388 0.99 -6.31 32.77
CA GLN A 388 1.25 -5.42 31.66
C GLN A 388 1.04 -3.97 32.07
N THR A 389 1.92 -3.10 31.60
CA THR A 389 1.73 -1.66 31.75
C THR A 389 0.44 -1.19 31.08
N ILE A 390 -0.06 -0.03 31.52
CA ILE A 390 -1.11 0.66 30.78
C ILE A 390 -0.60 1.03 29.37
N PRO A 391 -1.44 0.95 28.32
CA PRO A 391 -1.04 1.36 26.99
C PRO A 391 -0.57 2.83 26.97
N PHE A 392 0.59 3.09 26.38
CA PHE A 392 1.17 4.44 26.34
C PHE A 392 1.68 4.81 24.95
N ARG A 393 1.73 6.12 24.69
CA ARG A 393 2.25 6.69 23.45
C ARG A 393 3.70 7.09 23.66
N LEU A 394 4.60 6.53 22.85
CA LEU A 394 5.96 7.04 22.72
C LEU A 394 5.96 8.23 21.76
N LEU A 395 6.53 9.35 22.20
CA LEU A 395 6.72 10.55 21.42
C LEU A 395 8.02 10.43 20.60
N PRO A 396 8.07 10.96 19.38
CA PRO A 396 9.31 11.01 18.62
C PRO A 396 10.33 11.93 19.29
N GLY A 397 11.62 11.67 19.05
CA GLY A 397 12.72 12.49 19.56
C GLY A 397 12.80 13.89 18.91
N PRO A 398 13.79 14.71 19.31
CA PRO A 398 14.08 15.97 18.62
C PRO A 398 14.39 15.76 17.14
N ILE A 399 14.10 16.77 16.32
CA ILE A 399 14.42 16.74 14.88
C ILE A 399 15.91 16.48 14.64
N ALA A 400 16.19 15.47 13.83
CA ALA A 400 17.53 15.12 13.38
C ALA A 400 17.65 15.14 11.85
N GLU A 401 16.55 14.88 11.15
CA GLU A 401 16.49 14.82 9.69
C GLU A 401 15.27 15.60 9.19
N LEU A 402 15.43 16.27 8.05
CA LEU A 402 14.35 16.87 7.28
C LEU A 402 14.25 16.10 5.97
N ARG A 403 13.04 15.82 5.51
CA ARG A 403 12.80 15.22 4.19
C ARG A 403 11.79 16.05 3.41
N LEU A 404 12.10 16.32 2.15
CA LEU A 404 11.17 16.88 1.19
C LEU A 404 10.29 15.75 0.66
N GLU A 405 8.99 15.84 0.88
CA GLU A 405 8.01 14.80 0.54
C GLU A 405 6.84 15.37 -0.27
N HIS A 406 6.20 14.50 -1.05
CA HIS A 406 4.86 14.71 -1.54
C HIS A 406 3.84 14.71 -0.38
N GLN A 407 2.62 15.18 -0.65
CA GLN A 407 1.54 15.20 0.34
C GLN A 407 1.25 13.83 0.97
N ASN A 408 1.42 12.75 0.19
CA ASN A 408 1.21 11.36 0.63
C ASN A 408 2.36 10.79 1.48
N GLY A 409 3.41 11.57 1.74
CA GLY A 409 4.57 11.16 2.52
C GLY A 409 5.64 10.39 1.76
N VAL A 410 5.54 10.30 0.43
CA VAL A 410 6.59 9.74 -0.43
C VAL A 410 7.71 10.77 -0.58
N PRO A 411 8.99 10.41 -0.35
CA PRO A 411 10.12 11.31 -0.59
C PRO A 411 10.13 11.82 -2.03
N MET A 412 10.46 13.10 -2.20
CA MET A 412 10.71 13.67 -3.52
C MET A 412 11.93 12.95 -4.16
N PRO A 413 11.90 12.68 -5.47
CA PRO A 413 13.09 12.24 -6.20
C PRO A 413 14.22 13.27 -6.05
N ALA A 414 15.48 12.85 -6.09
CA ALA A 414 16.62 13.77 -5.98
C ALA A 414 16.60 14.85 -7.10
N ASP A 415 16.10 14.45 -8.26
CA ASP A 415 16.00 15.18 -9.51
C ASP A 415 14.56 15.10 -10.04
N THR A 416 13.94 16.27 -10.22
CA THR A 416 12.56 16.40 -10.71
C THR A 416 12.50 17.39 -11.88
N THR A 417 11.70 17.06 -12.90
CA THR A 417 11.42 17.94 -14.05
C THR A 417 9.94 18.31 -14.10
N ILE A 418 9.64 19.59 -14.34
CA ILE A 418 8.29 20.08 -14.63
C ILE A 418 8.31 20.96 -15.90
N ALA A 419 7.20 21.01 -16.64
CA ALA A 419 7.12 21.75 -17.90
C ALA A 419 6.09 22.88 -17.83
N HIS A 420 6.41 24.05 -18.38
CA HIS A 420 5.46 25.16 -18.54
C HIS A 420 4.31 24.78 -19.50
N PRO A 421 3.06 25.27 -19.28
CA PRO A 421 2.63 26.14 -18.20
C PRO A 421 2.14 25.38 -16.95
N ASP A 422 1.74 24.13 -17.12
CA ASP A 422 0.91 23.44 -16.12
C ASP A 422 1.74 22.66 -15.07
N GLY A 423 3.03 22.49 -15.31
CA GLY A 423 3.93 21.79 -14.40
C GLY A 423 4.02 22.47 -13.04
N ALA A 424 3.67 21.76 -11.98
CA ALA A 424 3.76 22.28 -10.62
C ALA A 424 4.00 21.18 -9.58
N LEU A 425 4.55 21.57 -8.43
CA LEU A 425 4.87 20.69 -7.30
C LEU A 425 4.32 21.25 -6.00
N PHE A 426 3.71 20.38 -5.19
CA PHE A 426 3.49 20.63 -3.77
C PHE A 426 4.57 19.90 -2.97
N ILE A 427 5.44 20.66 -2.32
CA ILE A 427 6.59 20.14 -1.57
C ILE A 427 6.34 20.38 -0.09
N TYR A 428 6.41 19.32 0.72
CA TYR A 428 6.27 19.36 2.17
C TYR A 428 7.62 19.10 2.83
N ALA A 429 7.99 19.93 3.80
CA ALA A 429 9.15 19.69 4.66
C ALA A 429 8.69 18.89 5.89
N ARG A 430 9.17 17.65 6.02
CA ARG A 430 8.76 16.73 7.09
C ARG A 430 9.94 16.44 8.01
N ALA A 431 9.74 16.61 9.31
CA ALA A 431 10.75 16.32 10.32
C ALA A 431 10.72 14.86 10.73
N TYR A 432 11.91 14.30 10.90
CA TYR A 432 12.18 12.99 11.45
C TYR A 432 13.19 13.09 12.59
N ASP A 433 13.03 12.23 13.59
CA ASP A 433 14.00 12.10 14.68
C ASP A 433 15.21 11.24 14.25
N ALA A 434 16.21 11.10 15.13
CA ALA A 434 17.43 10.34 14.86
C ALA A 434 17.20 8.83 14.65
N TRP A 435 15.99 8.34 14.93
CA TRP A 435 15.59 6.93 14.83
C TRP A 435 14.66 6.68 13.65
N GLY A 436 14.40 7.68 12.81
CA GLY A 436 13.54 7.58 11.65
C GLY A 436 12.04 7.70 11.95
N ASN A 437 11.66 8.10 13.16
CA ASN A 437 10.25 8.35 13.49
C ASN A 437 9.82 9.69 12.93
N LYS A 438 8.65 9.72 12.29
CA LYS A 438 8.07 10.95 11.76
C LYS A 438 7.56 11.83 12.91
N ILE A 439 8.05 13.07 12.97
CA ILE A 439 7.60 14.08 13.94
C ILE A 439 6.37 14.83 13.40
N GLY A 440 6.38 15.15 12.10
CA GLY A 440 5.28 15.86 11.44
C GLY A 440 5.75 16.88 10.40
N ASP A 441 4.88 17.83 10.10
CA ASP A 441 5.20 19.01 9.28
C ASP A 441 6.18 19.93 10.02
N GLU A 442 7.30 20.23 9.39
CA GLU A 442 8.33 21.11 9.95
C GLU A 442 8.33 22.44 9.23
N ARG A 443 8.12 23.51 9.99
CA ARG A 443 8.23 24.86 9.44
C ARG A 443 9.67 25.09 8.98
N SER A 444 9.84 25.39 7.70
CA SER A 444 11.15 25.57 7.10
C SER A 444 11.29 26.95 6.44
N ASP A 445 12.52 27.45 6.40
CA ASP A 445 12.92 28.57 5.56
C ASP A 445 13.35 28.00 4.19
N TRP A 446 12.75 28.51 3.12
CA TRP A 446 12.92 28.01 1.75
C TRP A 446 13.84 28.92 0.95
N ALA A 447 14.81 28.34 0.25
CA ALA A 447 15.75 29.04 -0.61
C ALA A 447 15.79 28.42 -2.01
N PHE A 448 15.91 29.27 -3.02
CA PHE A 448 15.95 28.91 -4.43
C PHE A 448 17.30 29.34 -5.00
N THR A 449 17.92 28.49 -5.82
CA THR A 449 19.29 28.68 -6.30
C THR A 449 19.37 28.72 -7.82
N ASN A 450 20.49 29.24 -8.35
CA ASN A 450 20.78 29.34 -9.78
C ASN A 450 19.74 30.17 -10.55
N THR A 451 19.07 29.59 -11.55
CA THR A 451 18.10 30.29 -12.41
C THR A 451 16.65 30.05 -12.01
N LEU A 452 16.40 29.26 -10.95
CA LEU A 452 15.06 29.09 -10.41
C LEU A 452 14.52 30.42 -9.85
N HIS A 453 13.31 30.78 -10.24
CA HIS A 453 12.62 31.96 -9.71
C HIS A 453 12.30 31.88 -8.20
N GLU A 454 11.99 33.01 -7.58
CA GLU A 454 11.57 33.03 -6.18
C GLU A 454 10.13 32.57 -6.02
N ASN A 455 9.81 31.92 -4.90
CA ASN A 455 8.44 31.59 -4.51
C ASN A 455 7.87 32.63 -3.55
N ASP A 456 6.57 32.92 -3.66
CA ASP A 456 5.87 33.83 -2.72
C ASP A 456 5.97 33.36 -1.26
N VAL A 457 6.05 32.05 -1.04
CA VAL A 457 6.23 31.45 0.27
C VAL A 457 7.70 31.15 0.51
N THR A 458 8.36 32.02 1.27
CA THR A 458 9.76 31.81 1.72
C THR A 458 9.86 31.13 3.09
N ARG A 459 8.72 30.98 3.80
CA ARG A 459 8.69 30.36 5.13
C ARG A 459 7.39 29.64 5.42
N GLY A 460 7.46 28.34 5.70
CA GLY A 460 6.30 27.49 5.94
C GLY A 460 6.65 26.01 5.96
N PRO A 461 5.72 25.13 6.33
CA PRO A 461 5.95 23.68 6.28
C PRO A 461 5.85 23.09 4.87
N GLN A 462 5.37 23.88 3.91
CA GLN A 462 5.20 23.46 2.52
C GLN A 462 5.29 24.67 1.58
N ILE A 463 5.55 24.40 0.31
CA ILE A 463 5.45 25.37 -0.79
C ILE A 463 4.72 24.77 -1.98
N TYR A 464 4.11 25.63 -2.79
CA TYR A 464 3.59 25.31 -4.11
C TYR A 464 4.49 25.99 -5.15
N TYR A 465 5.20 25.21 -5.96
CA TYR A 465 6.17 25.72 -6.93
C TYR A 465 5.69 25.39 -8.34
N SER A 466 5.57 26.40 -9.22
CA SER A 466 4.89 26.25 -10.51
C SER A 466 5.73 26.80 -11.67
N ALA A 467 5.61 26.19 -12.84
CA ALA A 467 6.22 26.61 -14.08
C ALA A 467 5.39 27.65 -14.86
N GLU A 468 4.21 28.06 -14.38
CA GLU A 468 3.24 28.89 -15.13
C GLU A 468 3.80 30.22 -15.62
N ASN A 469 4.66 30.89 -14.84
CA ASN A 469 5.17 32.22 -15.16
C ASN A 469 6.62 32.21 -15.69
N VAL A 470 7.12 31.04 -16.08
CA VAL A 470 8.51 30.85 -16.49
C VAL A 470 8.69 31.26 -17.96
N SER A 471 9.65 32.16 -18.24
CA SER A 471 9.88 32.69 -19.59
C SER A 471 10.88 31.87 -20.44
N GLY A 472 11.57 30.91 -19.84
CA GLY A 472 12.58 30.06 -20.48
C GLY A 472 13.09 28.99 -19.50
N ASP A 473 13.97 28.10 -19.94
CA ASP A 473 14.38 26.97 -19.09
C ASP A 473 15.08 27.44 -17.80
N GLU A 474 14.66 26.89 -16.67
CA GLU A 474 15.24 27.18 -15.34
C GLU A 474 15.79 25.90 -14.71
N GLN A 475 16.87 26.01 -13.93
CA GLN A 475 17.43 24.88 -13.20
C GLN A 475 18.09 25.31 -11.90
N GLY A 476 17.98 24.48 -10.86
CA GLY A 476 18.61 24.74 -9.57
C GLY A 476 18.15 23.80 -8.48
N TYR A 477 18.39 24.19 -7.23
CA TYR A 477 17.93 23.50 -6.04
C TYR A 477 16.90 24.34 -5.28
N ILE A 478 15.84 23.68 -4.83
CA ILE A 478 14.94 24.12 -3.78
C ILE A 478 15.49 23.56 -2.46
N VAL A 479 15.85 24.42 -1.52
CA VAL A 479 16.44 24.03 -0.23
C VAL A 479 15.51 24.42 0.90
N ALA A 480 15.11 23.45 1.73
CA ALA A 480 14.40 23.71 2.97
C ALA A 480 15.37 23.59 4.15
N SER A 481 15.39 24.62 5.01
CA SER A 481 16.11 24.59 6.28
C SER A 481 15.13 24.63 7.44
N SER A 482 15.19 23.67 8.37
CA SER A 482 14.29 23.65 9.54
C SER A 482 14.43 24.92 10.37
N VAL A 483 13.30 25.50 10.78
CA VAL A 483 13.27 26.63 11.73
C VAL A 483 13.59 26.18 13.14
N THR A 484 13.21 24.95 13.51
CA THR A 484 13.50 24.36 14.83
C THR A 484 14.99 24.07 15.00
N ASN A 485 15.66 23.58 13.96
CA ASN A 485 17.10 23.36 13.94
C ASN A 485 17.70 23.70 12.56
N SER A 486 18.32 24.87 12.44
CA SER A 486 18.84 25.39 11.17
C SER A 486 20.00 24.60 10.56
N SER A 487 20.62 23.66 11.31
CA SER A 487 21.61 22.75 10.75
C SER A 487 20.99 21.57 9.98
N VAL A 488 19.70 21.31 10.19
CA VAL A 488 18.95 20.24 9.50
C VAL A 488 18.30 20.82 8.25
N LYS A 489 18.69 20.27 7.09
CA LYS A 489 18.27 20.77 5.78
C LYS A 489 18.07 19.60 4.82
N ASP A 490 17.24 19.83 3.82
CA ASP A 490 17.10 18.96 2.67
C ASP A 490 16.94 19.78 1.39
N SER A 491 17.26 19.19 0.25
CA SER A 491 17.26 19.88 -1.04
C SER A 491 16.77 19.01 -2.18
N LEU A 492 15.98 19.61 -3.07
CA LEU A 492 15.45 19.01 -4.28
C LEU A 492 16.06 19.70 -5.50
N GLN A 493 16.66 18.95 -6.42
CA GLN A 493 17.07 19.49 -7.72
C GLN A 493 15.86 19.57 -8.65
N LEU A 494 15.59 20.76 -9.20
CA LEU A 494 14.46 21.03 -10.10
C LEU A 494 14.97 21.55 -11.45
N LEU A 495 14.46 20.94 -12.52
CA LEU A 495 14.55 21.41 -13.90
C LEU A 495 13.16 21.86 -14.36
N ILE A 496 13.07 23.07 -14.92
CA ILE A 496 11.84 23.59 -15.52
C ILE A 496 12.07 23.77 -17.02
N GLU A 497 11.26 23.07 -17.82
CA GLU A 497 11.20 23.27 -19.27
C GLU A 497 10.31 24.49 -19.55
N GLY A 498 10.88 25.51 -20.19
CA GLY A 498 10.17 26.73 -20.57
C GLY A 498 9.23 26.54 -21.77
N PRO A 499 8.41 27.55 -22.12
CA PRO A 499 7.43 27.46 -23.20
C PRO A 499 8.03 27.11 -24.56
N ASP A 500 7.30 26.37 -25.40
CA ASP A 500 7.74 25.93 -26.73
C ASP A 500 8.18 27.07 -27.68
N ALA A 501 9.10 26.76 -28.59
CA ALA A 501 9.57 27.66 -29.63
C ALA A 501 8.45 27.89 -30.66
N ARG A 502 8.30 29.13 -31.13
CA ARG A 502 7.27 29.52 -32.11
C ARG A 502 7.91 29.99 -33.40
N LEU A 503 7.30 29.64 -34.52
CA LEU A 503 7.66 30.20 -35.83
C LEU A 503 7.29 31.68 -35.87
N VAL A 504 8.27 32.51 -36.21
CA VAL A 504 8.14 33.98 -36.34
C VAL A 504 7.88 34.35 -37.80
N SER A 505 8.52 33.68 -38.75
CA SER A 505 8.34 33.93 -40.18
C SER A 505 8.67 32.71 -41.04
N ALA A 506 7.98 32.57 -42.16
CA ALA A 506 8.28 31.67 -43.27
C ALA A 506 8.28 32.48 -44.57
N VAL A 507 9.33 32.43 -45.38
CA VAL A 507 9.49 33.26 -46.59
C VAL A 507 9.85 32.41 -47.80
N THR A 508 9.10 32.52 -48.90
CA THR A 508 9.35 31.74 -50.13
C THR A 508 10.58 32.24 -50.89
N ARG A 509 11.19 31.35 -51.68
CA ARG A 509 12.36 31.63 -52.53
C ARG A 509 12.27 30.85 -53.85
N ASP A 510 12.78 31.49 -54.89
CA ASP A 510 13.14 30.91 -56.18
C ASP A 510 14.63 31.23 -56.41
N TYR A 511 15.53 30.38 -55.93
CA TYR A 511 16.97 30.62 -55.98
C TYR A 511 17.56 30.42 -57.38
N ASN A 512 16.92 29.62 -58.23
CA ASN A 512 17.35 29.39 -59.60
C ASN A 512 16.71 30.34 -60.63
N ALA A 513 15.74 31.14 -60.19
CA ALA A 513 15.08 32.22 -60.91
C ALA A 513 14.32 31.78 -62.18
N ASN A 514 13.74 30.57 -62.14
CA ASN A 514 12.97 29.99 -63.25
C ASN A 514 11.44 30.18 -63.12
N GLY A 515 10.98 30.87 -62.09
CA GLY A 515 9.57 31.11 -61.81
C GLY A 515 8.88 30.03 -60.98
N TYR A 516 9.59 29.01 -60.49
CA TYR A 516 9.06 27.98 -59.59
C TYR A 516 9.69 28.08 -58.19
N LEU A 517 8.93 27.77 -57.14
CA LEU A 517 9.46 27.84 -55.77
C LEU A 517 10.36 26.62 -55.49
N ASP A 518 11.59 26.89 -55.04
CA ASP A 518 12.59 25.87 -54.71
C ASP A 518 13.06 25.93 -53.24
N ALA A 519 12.63 26.94 -52.46
CA ALA A 519 12.89 26.97 -51.02
C ALA A 519 11.91 27.82 -50.19
N ILE A 520 11.87 27.55 -48.87
CA ILE A 520 11.23 28.37 -47.84
C ILE A 520 12.20 28.59 -46.68
N GLU A 521 12.41 29.85 -46.29
CA GLU A 521 13.23 30.24 -45.14
C GLU A 521 12.36 30.43 -43.88
N LEU A 522 12.63 29.64 -42.84
CA LEU A 522 11.94 29.64 -41.55
C LEU A 522 12.76 30.38 -40.48
N THR A 523 12.11 31.13 -39.59
CA THR A 523 12.74 31.76 -38.41
C THR A 523 11.92 31.52 -37.14
N PHE A 524 12.56 31.08 -36.06
CA PHE A 524 11.97 30.80 -34.74
C PHE A 524 12.36 31.86 -33.70
N ASN A 525 11.53 32.03 -32.67
CA ASN A 525 11.75 33.00 -31.59
C ASN A 525 12.85 32.60 -30.58
N LYS A 526 13.24 31.33 -30.54
CA LYS A 526 14.34 30.80 -29.73
C LYS A 526 15.05 29.67 -30.47
N LYS A 527 16.20 29.22 -29.94
CA LYS A 527 16.97 28.12 -30.54
C LYS A 527 16.10 26.85 -30.53
N THR A 528 16.06 26.18 -31.67
CA THR A 528 15.30 24.95 -31.93
C THR A 528 16.21 23.96 -32.62
N ALA A 529 16.01 22.65 -32.39
CA ALA A 529 16.77 21.62 -33.09
C ALA A 529 15.80 20.66 -33.77
N PHE A 530 15.99 20.45 -35.07
CA PHE A 530 15.39 19.31 -35.77
C PHE A 530 16.27 18.09 -35.51
N PRO A 531 15.70 16.96 -35.01
CA PRO A 531 16.44 15.71 -34.91
C PRO A 531 17.07 15.32 -36.24
N ALA A 532 18.26 14.71 -36.23
CA ALA A 532 18.96 14.31 -37.46
C ALA A 532 18.17 13.28 -38.29
N ASP A 533 17.25 12.56 -37.64
CA ASP A 533 16.34 11.56 -38.17
C ASP A 533 14.91 12.06 -38.38
N TYR A 534 14.67 13.38 -38.30
CA TYR A 534 13.34 13.96 -38.49
C TYR A 534 12.77 13.65 -39.87
N SER A 535 11.57 13.07 -39.93
CA SER A 535 10.93 12.70 -41.19
C SER A 535 10.37 13.94 -41.90
N LEU A 536 10.97 14.34 -43.02
CA LEU A 536 10.49 15.49 -43.81
C LEU A 536 9.07 15.33 -44.36
N SER A 537 8.55 14.10 -44.40
CA SER A 537 7.17 13.81 -44.83
C SER A 537 6.09 14.35 -43.89
N THR A 538 6.45 14.78 -42.68
CA THR A 538 5.51 15.35 -41.69
C THR A 538 5.36 16.86 -41.82
N ILE A 539 6.17 17.49 -42.67
CA ILE A 539 6.02 18.89 -43.01
C ILE A 539 5.19 18.95 -44.29
N LEU A 540 4.02 19.56 -44.22
CA LEU A 540 3.15 19.78 -45.35
C LEU A 540 3.32 21.22 -45.81
N VAL A 541 3.64 21.39 -47.11
CA VAL A 541 3.68 22.70 -47.76
C VAL A 541 2.72 22.65 -48.92
N TYR A 542 1.71 23.52 -48.90
CA TYR A 542 0.69 23.53 -49.95
C TYR A 542 0.17 24.92 -50.25
N ASP A 543 -0.27 25.14 -51.48
CA ASP A 543 -0.95 26.37 -51.91
C ASP A 543 -2.26 26.02 -52.62
N SER A 544 -3.25 26.92 -52.57
CA SER A 544 -4.52 26.76 -53.30
C SER A 544 -4.60 27.78 -54.42
N HIS A 545 -4.22 27.35 -55.63
CA HIS A 545 -4.21 28.21 -56.81
C HIS A 545 -5.32 27.77 -57.79
N GLN A 546 -6.17 28.71 -58.19
CA GLN A 546 -7.29 28.48 -59.13
C GLN A 546 -8.21 27.30 -58.75
N GLY A 547 -8.43 27.08 -57.44
CA GLY A 547 -9.27 25.98 -56.93
C GLY A 547 -8.61 24.60 -56.96
N THR A 548 -7.33 24.52 -57.34
CA THR A 548 -6.51 23.30 -57.27
C THR A 548 -5.50 23.43 -56.13
N THR A 549 -5.40 22.42 -55.27
CA THR A 549 -4.38 22.41 -54.21
C THR A 549 -3.10 21.80 -54.76
N VAL A 550 -2.01 22.56 -54.68
CA VAL A 550 -0.67 22.15 -55.10
C VAL A 550 0.14 21.86 -53.86
N PHE A 551 0.69 20.65 -53.78
CA PHE A 551 1.58 20.24 -52.68
C PHE A 551 3.04 20.31 -53.13
N PHE A 552 3.89 20.86 -52.28
CA PHE A 552 5.33 20.92 -52.50
C PHE A 552 6.00 19.80 -51.73
N SER A 553 6.77 18.96 -52.43
CA SER A 553 7.60 17.96 -51.77
C SER A 553 8.86 18.64 -51.22
N ILE A 554 9.31 18.22 -50.04
CA ILE A 554 10.50 18.78 -49.40
C ILE A 554 11.67 17.84 -49.65
N ASP A 555 12.71 18.34 -50.30
CA ASP A 555 13.92 17.59 -50.62
C ASP A 555 14.84 17.51 -49.40
N SER A 556 15.03 18.61 -48.68
CA SER A 556 15.89 18.67 -47.50
C SER A 556 15.58 19.87 -46.61
N ILE A 557 16.01 19.79 -45.35
CA ILE A 557 16.07 20.93 -44.43
C ILE A 557 17.53 21.19 -44.05
N ALA A 558 17.96 22.44 -44.10
CA ALA A 558 19.29 22.85 -43.70
C ALA A 558 19.22 23.85 -42.53
N PRO A 559 19.97 23.63 -41.42
CA PRO A 559 20.24 24.69 -40.47
C PRO A 559 21.11 25.77 -41.16
N PRO A 560 21.14 27.00 -40.62
CA PRO A 560 21.86 28.08 -41.27
C PRO A 560 23.38 27.82 -41.12
N LYS A 561 24.19 28.47 -41.97
CA LYS A 561 25.66 28.45 -41.78
C LYS A 561 26.01 29.23 -40.49
N GLY A 562 26.29 28.53 -39.39
CA GLY A 562 26.73 29.13 -38.12
C GLY A 562 26.06 28.51 -36.88
N ASP A 563 26.15 29.21 -35.74
CA ASP A 563 25.73 28.72 -34.40
C ASP A 563 24.30 29.15 -34.00
N SER A 564 23.52 29.69 -34.95
CA SER A 564 22.16 30.20 -34.73
C SER A 564 21.10 29.18 -35.13
N ALA A 565 20.75 28.27 -34.22
CA ALA A 565 19.67 27.29 -34.42
C ALA A 565 18.25 27.91 -34.42
N THR A 566 18.10 29.15 -34.90
CA THR A 566 16.84 29.90 -34.97
C THR A 566 16.35 30.09 -36.40
N GLN A 567 17.14 29.75 -37.43
CA GLN A 567 16.78 29.90 -38.83
C GLN A 567 16.97 28.59 -39.58
N PHE A 568 16.10 28.24 -40.51
CA PHE A 568 16.19 27.00 -41.30
C PHE A 568 15.78 27.26 -42.74
N THR A 569 16.36 26.55 -43.70
CA THR A 569 15.93 26.56 -45.10
C THR A 569 15.35 25.21 -45.45
N LEU A 570 14.07 25.19 -45.84
CA LEU A 570 13.42 24.05 -46.47
C LEU A 570 13.66 24.13 -47.97
N TYR A 571 14.32 23.15 -48.57
CA TYR A 571 14.44 23.05 -50.02
C TYR A 571 13.27 22.23 -50.56
N LEU A 572 12.62 22.78 -51.59
CA LEU A 572 11.43 22.22 -52.22
C LEU A 572 11.79 21.60 -53.57
N ALA A 573 11.14 20.50 -53.91
CA ALA A 573 11.07 20.03 -55.28
C ALA A 573 10.02 20.86 -56.04
N GLU A 574 10.43 21.48 -57.14
CA GLU A 574 9.56 22.30 -57.99
C GLU A 574 8.34 21.50 -58.49
N ASN A 575 7.14 22.04 -58.29
CA ASN A 575 5.91 21.39 -58.75
C ASN A 575 5.45 21.93 -60.10
N THR A 576 5.98 21.37 -61.18
CA THR A 576 5.62 21.77 -62.56
C THR A 576 4.48 20.94 -63.17
N SER A 577 3.99 19.92 -62.45
CA SER A 577 3.09 18.90 -63.01
C SER A 577 1.62 19.05 -62.61
N THR A 578 1.34 19.61 -61.43
CA THR A 578 -0.04 19.72 -60.90
C THR A 578 -0.82 20.81 -61.63
N LEU A 579 -0.16 21.95 -61.87
CA LEU A 579 -0.63 23.03 -62.73
C LEU A 579 0.47 23.33 -63.75
N PRO A 580 0.48 22.64 -64.91
CA PRO A 580 1.45 22.93 -65.96
C PRO A 580 1.30 24.37 -66.45
N ASP A 581 2.43 25.02 -66.73
CA ASP A 581 2.48 26.41 -67.22
C ASP A 581 1.93 27.46 -66.22
N ALA A 582 2.01 27.18 -64.92
CA ALA A 582 1.65 28.12 -63.85
C ALA A 582 2.91 28.58 -63.07
N PRO A 583 3.31 29.85 -63.16
CA PRO A 583 4.40 30.38 -62.37
C PRO A 583 4.03 30.44 -60.88
N GLN A 584 5.02 30.22 -60.02
CA GLN A 584 4.87 30.12 -58.56
C GLN A 584 5.54 31.24 -57.78
N THR A 585 6.31 32.11 -58.45
CA THR A 585 6.74 33.38 -57.85
C THR A 585 5.49 34.23 -57.54
N GLY A 586 5.43 34.79 -56.34
CA GLY A 586 4.21 35.40 -55.79
C GLY A 586 3.29 34.47 -54.97
N TRP A 587 3.53 33.16 -54.95
CA TRP A 587 2.69 32.23 -54.17
C TRP A 587 3.01 32.32 -52.67
N THR A 588 1.98 32.15 -51.83
CA THR A 588 2.07 32.19 -50.37
C THR A 588 1.60 30.87 -49.76
N PRO A 589 2.34 29.76 -49.99
CA PRO A 589 1.95 28.45 -49.52
C PRO A 589 1.84 28.43 -48.00
N THR A 590 0.94 27.60 -47.48
CA THR A 590 0.82 27.32 -46.05
C THR A 590 1.79 26.21 -45.67
N ILE A 591 2.55 26.41 -44.59
CA ILE A 591 3.35 25.38 -43.95
C ILE A 591 2.62 24.86 -42.72
N GLU A 592 2.44 23.54 -42.67
CA GLU A 592 1.93 22.80 -41.52
C GLU A 592 2.96 21.78 -41.04
N LEU A 593 3.12 21.67 -39.74
CA LEU A 593 3.96 20.64 -39.10
C LEU A 593 3.05 19.69 -38.32
N SER A 594 2.85 18.49 -38.85
CA SER A 594 1.84 17.54 -38.34
C SER A 594 2.33 16.67 -37.18
N GLU A 595 3.64 16.63 -36.92
CA GLU A 595 4.23 16.01 -35.73
C GLU A 595 4.98 17.08 -34.93
N SER A 596 4.60 17.23 -33.67
CA SER A 596 5.20 18.18 -32.74
C SER A 596 6.68 17.85 -32.52
N ILE A 597 7.56 18.65 -33.11
CA ILE A 597 8.98 18.68 -32.73
C ILE A 597 9.01 19.06 -31.25
N SER A 598 9.62 18.22 -30.42
CA SER A 598 9.71 18.49 -28.99
C SER A 598 10.30 19.89 -28.73
N GLY A 599 9.59 20.70 -27.95
CA GLY A 599 9.98 22.09 -27.67
C GLY A 599 9.62 23.10 -28.77
N VAL A 600 8.76 22.75 -29.73
CA VAL A 600 8.25 23.63 -30.79
C VAL A 600 6.73 23.57 -30.82
N ALA A 601 6.09 24.73 -30.83
CA ALA A 601 4.65 24.86 -30.91
C ALA A 601 4.15 24.42 -32.29
N ASP A 602 2.89 23.99 -32.37
CA ASP A 602 2.24 23.69 -33.64
C ASP A 602 2.35 24.87 -34.61
N ILE A 603 2.68 24.55 -35.86
CA ILE A 603 2.85 25.53 -36.93
C ILE A 603 1.77 25.27 -37.97
N ASP A 604 0.98 26.31 -38.20
CA ASP A 604 0.06 26.49 -39.31
C ASP A 604 0.21 27.96 -39.72
N THR A 605 1.00 28.22 -40.76
CA THR A 605 1.40 29.59 -41.10
C THR A 605 1.51 29.76 -42.61
N ALA A 606 0.81 30.77 -43.13
CA ALA A 606 0.98 31.20 -44.52
C ALA A 606 2.37 31.84 -44.69
N CYS A 607 3.10 31.39 -45.71
CA CYS A 607 4.39 31.99 -46.04
C CYS A 607 4.19 33.42 -46.56
N ILE A 608 5.21 34.23 -46.34
CA ILE A 608 5.37 35.53 -46.95
C ILE A 608 6.05 35.32 -48.30
N ASP A 609 5.56 35.99 -49.32
CA ASP A 609 6.19 35.95 -50.63
C ASP A 609 7.55 36.67 -50.62
N GLY A 610 8.57 35.94 -51.02
CA GLY A 610 9.95 36.39 -51.10
C GLY A 610 10.66 35.99 -52.38
N ALA A 611 9.93 35.50 -53.38
CA ALA A 611 10.49 35.01 -54.63
C ALA A 611 10.27 36.07 -55.72
N PRO A 612 11.33 36.62 -56.35
CA PRO A 612 11.17 37.73 -57.28
C PRO A 612 10.33 37.41 -58.53
N PRO A 613 9.67 38.41 -59.15
CA PRO A 613 8.93 38.21 -60.38
C PRO A 613 9.87 37.85 -61.54
N VAL A 614 9.37 37.02 -62.47
CA VAL A 614 10.06 36.63 -63.71
C VAL A 614 9.21 36.97 -64.93
N VAL A 615 9.86 37.15 -66.08
CA VAL A 615 9.13 37.10 -67.36
C VAL A 615 8.69 35.65 -67.56
N TRP A 616 7.41 35.44 -67.86
CA TRP A 616 6.84 34.10 -68.05
C TRP A 616 6.62 33.77 -69.51
N ARG A 617 6.10 34.71 -70.30
CA ARG A 617 5.76 34.48 -71.71
C ARG A 617 5.94 35.73 -72.56
N VAL A 618 6.38 35.55 -73.81
CA VAL A 618 6.48 36.64 -74.79
C VAL A 618 5.86 36.22 -76.11
N ARG A 619 4.88 36.98 -76.59
CA ARG A 619 4.17 36.73 -77.85
C ARG A 619 4.21 37.97 -78.73
N LYS A 620 4.46 37.81 -80.01
CA LYS A 620 4.35 38.85 -81.04
C LYS A 620 3.32 38.44 -82.09
N VAL A 621 2.37 39.31 -82.39
CA VAL A 621 1.41 39.14 -83.47
C VAL A 621 1.70 40.13 -84.58
N ILE A 622 1.93 39.62 -85.80
CA ILE A 622 2.13 40.44 -87.00
C ILE A 622 0.76 40.91 -87.52
N ASN A 623 0.47 42.20 -87.34
CA ASN A 623 -0.82 42.78 -87.72
C ASN A 623 -0.86 43.34 -89.15
N SER A 624 0.30 43.58 -89.77
CA SER A 624 0.38 44.09 -91.14
C SER A 624 1.57 43.52 -91.88
N VAL A 625 1.29 42.93 -93.05
CA VAL A 625 2.32 42.45 -93.98
C VAL A 625 3.20 43.61 -94.42
N GLY A 626 4.53 43.46 -94.32
CA GLY A 626 5.51 44.46 -94.74
C GLY A 626 5.71 45.69 -93.83
N ASP A 627 4.90 45.86 -92.79
CA ASP A 627 4.99 46.97 -91.84
C ASP A 627 5.10 46.46 -90.40
N ARG A 628 6.33 46.36 -89.89
CA ARG A 628 6.62 45.89 -88.53
C ARG A 628 6.18 46.88 -87.45
N SER A 629 5.93 48.15 -87.81
CA SER A 629 5.52 49.17 -86.83
C SER A 629 4.17 48.90 -86.18
N ARG A 630 3.38 48.01 -86.77
CA ARG A 630 2.05 47.59 -86.30
C ARG A 630 2.05 46.27 -85.56
N ASP A 631 3.20 45.60 -85.45
CA ASP A 631 3.27 44.32 -84.76
C ASP A 631 3.03 44.52 -83.27
N LYS A 632 2.12 43.72 -82.70
CA LYS A 632 1.76 43.79 -81.28
C LYS A 632 2.59 42.79 -80.50
N VAL A 633 3.26 43.23 -79.44
CA VAL A 633 3.99 42.38 -78.50
C VAL A 633 3.23 42.35 -77.18
N THR A 634 3.04 41.15 -76.63
CA THR A 634 2.46 40.91 -75.30
C THR A 634 3.51 40.17 -74.47
N ILE A 635 3.90 40.74 -73.33
CA ILE A 635 4.79 40.12 -72.34
C ILE A 635 3.96 39.81 -71.09
N THR A 636 3.94 38.55 -70.68
CA THR A 636 3.30 38.07 -69.45
C THR A 636 4.38 37.81 -68.41
N MET A 637 4.11 38.24 -67.18
CA MET A 637 4.96 38.14 -66.01
C MET A 637 4.38 37.07 -65.08
N SER A 638 5.20 36.51 -64.20
CA SER A 638 4.77 35.48 -63.26
C SER A 638 3.72 35.95 -62.26
N GLU A 639 3.78 37.23 -61.90
CA GLU A 639 2.95 37.88 -60.90
C GLU A 639 2.84 39.38 -61.17
N ASP A 640 2.27 40.10 -60.22
CA ASP A 640 2.06 41.54 -60.31
C ASP A 640 3.38 42.31 -60.12
N VAL A 641 3.70 43.20 -61.05
CA VAL A 641 4.94 43.99 -61.03
C VAL A 641 4.66 45.47 -60.80
N PHE A 642 5.46 46.06 -59.92
CA PHE A 642 5.39 47.44 -59.45
C PHE A 642 6.72 48.15 -59.70
N LEU A 643 6.63 49.47 -59.80
CA LEU A 643 7.79 50.36 -59.80
C LEU A 643 8.39 50.43 -58.39
N ALA A 644 9.65 50.87 -58.27
CA ALA A 644 10.28 51.14 -56.98
C ALA A 644 9.52 52.15 -56.07
N SER A 645 8.61 52.95 -56.62
CA SER A 645 7.71 53.81 -55.85
C SER A 645 6.53 53.07 -55.20
N GLY A 646 6.32 51.79 -55.55
CA GLY A 646 5.15 50.99 -55.19
C GLY A 646 3.96 51.19 -56.14
N ASP A 647 4.09 52.05 -57.16
CA ASP A 647 3.02 52.27 -58.15
C ASP A 647 2.97 51.12 -59.16
N PRO A 648 1.76 50.69 -59.60
CA PRO A 648 1.63 49.74 -60.72
C PRO A 648 2.26 50.27 -62.01
N LEU A 649 2.50 49.35 -62.95
CA LEU A 649 2.87 49.75 -64.31
C LEU A 649 1.80 50.65 -64.94
N ASN A 650 2.20 51.55 -65.84
CA ASN A 650 1.30 52.51 -66.47
C ASN A 650 1.67 52.78 -67.94
N PHE A 651 0.77 53.43 -68.68
CA PHE A 651 0.93 53.68 -70.12
C PHE A 651 2.20 54.44 -70.50
N SER A 652 2.75 55.28 -69.61
CA SER A 652 3.94 56.10 -69.87
C SER A 652 5.25 55.35 -69.66
N ILE A 653 5.19 54.07 -69.27
CA ILE A 653 6.39 53.25 -69.10
C ILE A 653 6.94 52.85 -70.46
N LEU A 654 8.24 53.07 -70.64
CA LEU A 654 8.97 52.69 -71.85
C LEU A 654 9.37 51.21 -71.75
N PRO A 655 8.98 50.34 -72.72
CA PRO A 655 9.38 48.94 -72.70
C PRO A 655 10.89 48.72 -72.59
N ALA A 656 11.70 49.61 -73.18
CA ALA A 656 13.15 49.56 -73.11
C ALA A 656 13.75 49.82 -71.72
N LEU A 657 12.99 50.38 -70.77
CA LEU A 657 13.40 50.55 -69.38
C LEU A 657 13.02 49.36 -68.49
N VAL A 658 12.06 48.54 -68.92
CA VAL A 658 11.57 47.40 -68.13
C VAL A 658 12.17 46.09 -68.63
N TYR A 659 12.44 45.97 -69.92
CA TYR A 659 12.84 44.73 -70.55
C TYR A 659 14.12 44.86 -71.36
N THR A 660 14.94 43.83 -71.29
CA THR A 660 16.12 43.64 -72.12
C THR A 660 15.86 42.51 -73.11
N VAL A 661 16.22 42.72 -74.38
CA VAL A 661 16.12 41.70 -75.42
C VAL A 661 17.48 41.07 -75.66
N TYR A 662 17.50 39.76 -75.84
CA TYR A 662 18.69 38.97 -76.11
C TYR A 662 18.52 38.14 -77.38
N ARG A 663 19.64 37.66 -77.94
CA ARG A 663 19.69 36.68 -79.03
C ARG A 663 20.71 35.61 -78.67
N ALA A 664 20.45 34.36 -79.05
CA ALA A 664 21.41 33.27 -78.83
C ALA A 664 22.73 33.49 -79.59
N ASP A 665 23.86 33.21 -78.93
CA ASP A 665 25.21 33.18 -79.49
C ASP A 665 26.04 32.08 -78.78
N ASN A 666 26.37 31.01 -79.51
CA ASN A 666 27.26 29.93 -79.07
C ASN A 666 27.03 29.42 -77.62
N ALA A 667 25.78 29.04 -77.31
CA ALA A 667 25.28 28.54 -76.02
C ALA A 667 25.09 29.58 -74.91
N ASP A 668 25.37 30.86 -75.17
CA ASP A 668 24.97 31.98 -74.32
C ASP A 668 23.98 32.91 -75.07
N THR A 669 23.57 34.00 -74.45
CA THR A 669 22.72 35.02 -75.06
C THR A 669 23.40 36.38 -75.00
N VAL A 670 23.47 37.08 -76.12
CA VAL A 670 23.98 38.45 -76.21
C VAL A 670 22.83 39.45 -76.22
N VAL A 671 23.00 40.60 -75.56
CA VAL A 671 22.02 41.69 -75.57
C VAL A 671 21.86 42.23 -76.99
N VAL A 672 20.61 42.44 -77.41
CA VAL A 672 20.28 43.12 -78.66
C VAL A 672 19.93 44.55 -78.33
N ASP A 673 20.95 45.40 -78.38
CA ASP A 673 20.83 46.82 -78.08
C ASP A 673 19.75 47.47 -78.96
N SER A 674 18.97 48.37 -78.37
CA SER A 674 17.98 49.19 -79.05
C SER A 674 16.73 48.48 -79.62
N MET A 675 16.50 47.18 -79.35
CA MET A 675 15.33 46.47 -79.89
C MET A 675 14.01 47.16 -79.56
N PHE A 676 13.81 47.61 -78.31
CA PHE A 676 12.61 48.34 -77.87
C PHE A 676 12.80 49.87 -77.78
N VAL A 677 13.98 50.39 -78.11
CA VAL A 677 14.23 51.84 -78.09
C VAL A 677 13.40 52.51 -79.18
N GLY A 678 12.73 53.63 -78.84
CA GLY A 678 11.82 54.34 -79.74
C GLY A 678 10.34 53.93 -79.64
N ILE A 679 10.00 53.01 -78.73
CA ILE A 679 8.62 52.71 -78.35
C ILE A 679 8.25 53.58 -77.16
N GLU A 680 7.33 54.53 -77.35
CA GLU A 680 7.10 55.63 -76.40
C GLU A 680 6.07 55.30 -75.30
N ASN A 681 5.18 54.34 -75.52
CA ASN A 681 4.11 54.02 -74.56
C ASN A 681 3.71 52.54 -74.68
N LEU A 682 3.12 52.01 -73.60
CA LEU A 682 2.37 50.77 -73.65
C LEU A 682 1.03 50.99 -74.38
N ALA A 683 0.55 49.94 -75.03
CA ALA A 683 -0.77 49.89 -75.67
C ALA A 683 -1.85 49.39 -74.69
N ASP A 684 -1.49 48.44 -73.82
CA ASP A 684 -2.32 47.92 -72.74
C ASP A 684 -1.41 47.38 -71.63
N PHE A 685 -1.95 47.24 -70.42
CA PHE A 685 -1.28 46.53 -69.34
C PHE A 685 -2.31 46.02 -68.34
N GLY A 686 -2.03 44.82 -67.82
CA GLY A 686 -2.75 44.24 -66.69
C GLY A 686 -1.85 44.14 -65.47
N SER A 687 -2.30 43.37 -64.49
CA SER A 687 -1.54 43.15 -63.27
C SER A 687 -0.27 42.35 -63.55
N ASN A 688 -0.36 41.32 -64.41
CA ASN A 688 0.75 40.44 -64.79
C ASN A 688 1.08 40.45 -66.29
N TYR A 689 0.65 41.45 -67.07
CA TYR A 689 1.04 41.54 -68.48
C TYR A 689 1.19 42.98 -68.96
N VAL A 690 1.98 43.16 -70.02
CA VAL A 690 2.06 44.41 -70.77
C VAL A 690 1.92 44.14 -72.26
N GLU A 691 1.35 45.09 -72.98
CA GLU A 691 1.26 45.06 -74.43
C GLU A 691 1.77 46.36 -75.03
N PHE A 692 2.45 46.28 -76.16
CA PHE A 692 2.88 47.45 -76.93
C PHE A 692 3.02 47.11 -78.41
N TYR A 693 3.07 48.14 -79.24
CA TYR A 693 3.35 47.99 -80.67
C TYR A 693 4.84 48.25 -80.94
N MET A 694 5.43 47.54 -81.89
CA MET A 694 6.81 47.74 -82.35
C MET A 694 6.96 49.04 -83.15
N THR A 695 6.48 50.19 -82.66
CA THR A 695 6.36 51.47 -83.38
C THR A 695 7.68 52.01 -83.94
N ASN A 696 8.82 51.52 -83.43
CA ASN A 696 10.15 51.81 -83.94
C ASN A 696 10.48 51.09 -85.27
N GLY A 697 9.63 50.16 -85.72
CA GLY A 697 9.80 49.38 -86.95
C GLY A 697 10.82 48.25 -86.84
N ASN A 698 11.39 48.00 -85.64
CA ASN A 698 12.29 46.86 -85.42
C ASN A 698 11.54 45.54 -85.48
N ASP A 699 12.21 44.47 -85.90
CA ASP A 699 11.61 43.15 -86.03
C ASP A 699 12.02 42.21 -84.88
N LEU A 700 11.10 42.01 -83.94
CA LEU A 700 11.26 41.02 -82.88
C LEU A 700 10.90 39.61 -83.41
N THR A 701 11.89 38.82 -83.76
CA THR A 701 11.72 37.45 -84.30
C THR A 701 11.78 36.35 -83.23
N GLY A 702 11.43 35.11 -83.59
CA GLY A 702 11.55 33.93 -82.71
C GLY A 702 12.98 33.53 -82.32
N GLY A 703 14.00 34.19 -82.89
CA GLY A 703 15.39 34.09 -82.46
C GLY A 703 15.74 34.93 -81.23
N HIS A 704 14.80 35.75 -80.75
CA HIS A 704 15.01 36.63 -79.60
C HIS A 704 14.45 36.06 -78.30
N PHE A 705 15.01 36.54 -77.19
CA PHE A 705 14.58 36.25 -75.83
C PHE A 705 14.39 37.57 -75.07
N VAL A 706 13.49 37.61 -74.09
CA VAL A 706 13.22 38.79 -73.28
C VAL A 706 13.33 38.43 -71.81
N ASN A 707 13.91 39.34 -71.02
CA ASN A 707 13.93 39.28 -69.57
C ASN A 707 13.72 40.70 -69.01
N PHE A 708 13.48 40.81 -67.70
CA PHE A 708 13.51 42.10 -67.02
C PHE A 708 14.89 42.75 -67.12
N SER A 709 14.90 44.08 -67.19
CA SER A 709 16.12 44.88 -67.09
C SER A 709 16.52 45.00 -65.62
N THR A 710 17.73 44.59 -65.28
CA THR A 710 18.30 44.75 -63.93
C THR A 710 19.06 46.05 -63.74
N ASP A 711 19.32 46.79 -64.83
CA ASP A 711 20.29 47.89 -64.84
C ASP A 711 19.68 49.29 -64.98
N THR A 712 18.39 49.39 -65.35
CA THR A 712 17.80 50.66 -65.83
C THR A 712 16.67 51.17 -64.94
N LEU A 713 15.62 50.38 -64.72
CA LEU A 713 14.50 50.70 -63.85
C LEU A 713 14.35 49.64 -62.78
N VAL A 714 14.33 50.05 -61.51
CA VAL A 714 14.07 49.13 -60.40
C VAL A 714 12.58 48.84 -60.36
N ILE A 715 12.26 47.58 -60.62
CA ILE A 715 10.92 47.00 -60.51
C ILE A 715 10.96 45.86 -59.49
N GLY A 716 9.81 45.53 -58.93
CA GLY A 716 9.65 44.39 -58.04
C GLY A 716 8.19 44.03 -57.87
N ASP A 717 7.90 43.02 -57.08
CA ASP A 717 6.53 42.68 -56.71
C ASP A 717 5.98 43.64 -55.61
N ARG A 718 4.78 43.32 -55.10
CA ARG A 718 4.11 44.04 -54.01
C ARG A 718 4.88 44.03 -52.68
N TYR A 719 5.82 43.11 -52.48
CA TYR A 719 6.69 42.99 -51.32
C TYR A 719 8.10 43.54 -51.58
N SER A 720 8.30 44.16 -52.74
CA SER A 720 9.57 44.74 -53.19
C SER A 720 10.68 43.70 -53.42
N ASN A 721 10.33 42.44 -53.74
CA ASN A 721 11.33 41.50 -54.25
C ASN A 721 11.67 41.87 -55.70
N THR A 722 12.96 42.08 -55.99
CA THR A 722 13.42 42.60 -57.29
C THR A 722 13.97 41.48 -58.17
N PRO A 723 13.65 41.45 -59.48
CA PRO A 723 14.21 40.50 -60.44
C PRO A 723 15.74 40.35 -60.35
N ASP A 724 16.25 39.11 -60.44
CA ASP A 724 17.69 38.82 -60.45
C ASP A 724 18.22 38.73 -61.90
N ALA A 725 19.51 38.97 -62.10
CA ALA A 725 20.16 38.84 -63.41
C ALA A 725 20.13 37.40 -63.96
N LYS A 726 19.93 36.41 -63.07
CA LYS A 726 19.75 35.00 -63.39
C LYS A 726 18.31 34.64 -63.80
N ASN A 727 17.36 35.56 -63.70
CA ASN A 727 15.99 35.34 -64.15
C ASN A 727 15.97 34.70 -65.54
N GLN A 728 15.03 33.77 -65.73
CA GLN A 728 14.87 33.10 -67.02
C GLN A 728 14.71 34.10 -68.18
N LYS A 729 15.39 33.82 -69.29
CA LYS A 729 15.26 34.56 -70.54
C LYS A 729 14.22 33.87 -71.41
N VAL A 730 13.10 34.51 -71.65
CA VAL A 730 11.93 33.89 -72.30
C VAL A 730 11.95 34.11 -73.80
N ARG A 731 11.84 33.03 -74.57
CA ARG A 731 11.84 33.07 -76.04
C ARG A 731 10.59 33.75 -76.58
N VAL A 732 10.73 34.52 -77.67
CA VAL A 732 9.61 35.16 -78.36
C VAL A 732 8.88 34.16 -79.27
N ILE A 733 7.56 34.11 -79.16
CA ILE A 733 6.68 33.35 -80.07
C ILE A 733 6.06 34.32 -81.07
N VAL A 734 6.15 34.04 -82.39
CA VAL A 734 5.65 34.93 -83.45
C VAL A 734 4.44 34.32 -84.16
N GLU A 735 3.33 35.06 -84.19
CA GLU A 735 2.03 34.71 -84.80
C GLU A 735 1.70 35.70 -85.95
N SER A 736 0.88 35.31 -86.94
CA SER A 736 0.57 36.14 -88.13
C SER A 736 -0.91 36.20 -88.52
N ALA A 737 -1.34 37.31 -89.12
CA ALA A 737 -2.62 37.47 -89.81
C ALA A 737 -2.48 37.38 -91.36
N ILE A 738 -3.49 36.80 -92.03
CA ILE A 738 -3.54 36.37 -93.45
C ILE A 738 -3.31 37.51 -94.48
N GLY A 739 -2.57 37.23 -95.58
CA GLY A 739 -2.28 38.16 -96.70
C GLY A 739 -3.32 38.19 -97.85
N ASN A 740 -3.05 39.00 -98.90
CA ASN A 740 -3.90 39.18 -100.10
C ASN A 740 -3.42 38.33 -101.29
N LEU A 741 -4.31 37.97 -102.24
CA LEU A 741 -3.93 37.32 -103.51
C LEU A 741 -3.63 38.35 -104.59
N HIS A 742 -2.44 38.31 -105.18
CA HIS A 742 -2.09 39.14 -106.34
C HIS A 742 -2.26 38.33 -107.63
N VAL A 743 -3.02 38.84 -108.62
CA VAL A 743 -3.31 38.11 -109.88
C VAL A 743 -2.94 38.96 -111.10
N GLY A 744 -2.18 38.40 -112.05
CA GLY A 744 -1.83 39.07 -113.31
C GLY A 744 -1.22 38.15 -114.39
N PRO A 745 -1.36 38.47 -115.70
CA PRO A 745 -2.10 39.61 -116.25
C PRO A 745 -3.61 39.44 -116.09
N ASN A 746 -4.31 40.57 -115.97
CA ASN A 746 -5.76 40.63 -115.85
C ASN A 746 -6.29 41.77 -116.74
N PRO A 747 -6.91 41.47 -117.91
CA PRO A 747 -7.34 40.15 -118.34
C PRO A 747 -6.18 39.26 -118.87
N MET A 748 -6.32 37.94 -118.70
CA MET A 748 -5.47 36.90 -119.31
C MET A 748 -6.11 36.32 -120.58
N TYR A 749 -5.32 35.56 -121.37
CA TYR A 749 -5.80 34.80 -122.52
C TYR A 749 -5.60 33.29 -122.31
N PRO A 750 -6.61 32.44 -122.56
CA PRO A 750 -6.51 31.02 -122.26
C PRO A 750 -5.70 30.26 -123.33
N VAL A 751 -4.75 29.45 -122.87
CA VAL A 751 -3.83 28.63 -123.68
C VAL A 751 -3.80 27.19 -123.21
N PHE A 752 -3.49 26.25 -124.12
CA PHE A 752 -3.40 24.82 -123.75
C PHE A 752 -1.99 24.45 -123.25
N GLU A 753 -1.01 25.28 -123.60
CA GLU A 753 0.35 25.23 -123.08
C GLU A 753 0.34 25.37 -121.54
N HIS A 754 1.35 24.77 -120.90
CA HIS A 754 1.58 24.85 -119.45
C HIS A 754 0.38 24.41 -118.59
N PHE A 755 -0.43 23.47 -119.09
CA PHE A 755 -1.46 22.83 -118.29
C PHE A 755 -0.83 21.90 -117.25
N GLU A 756 -1.18 22.09 -115.98
CA GLU A 756 -0.76 21.21 -114.88
C GLU A 756 -1.97 20.48 -114.29
N ASP A 757 -1.78 19.19 -113.97
CA ASP A 757 -2.78 18.34 -113.32
C ASP A 757 -2.72 18.40 -111.78
N VAL A 758 -1.70 19.05 -111.23
CA VAL A 758 -1.48 19.25 -109.78
C VAL A 758 -1.09 20.69 -109.52
N LEU A 759 -1.57 21.27 -108.41
CA LEU A 759 -1.24 22.64 -108.04
C LEU A 759 0.17 22.73 -107.47
N SER A 760 1.11 23.35 -108.16
CA SER A 760 2.48 23.46 -107.68
C SER A 760 2.97 24.90 -107.58
N HIS A 761 3.91 25.14 -106.66
CA HIS A 761 4.64 26.39 -106.61
C HIS A 761 5.55 26.50 -107.84
N GLN A 762 5.45 27.63 -108.54
CA GLN A 762 6.26 27.92 -109.71
C GLN A 762 7.39 28.88 -109.40
N ASP A 763 8.49 28.76 -110.14
CA ASP A 763 9.47 29.84 -110.17
C ASP A 763 8.80 31.12 -110.67
N ALA A 764 9.00 32.21 -109.94
CA ALA A 764 8.33 33.48 -110.25
C ALA A 764 8.68 33.97 -111.65
N HIS A 765 9.96 33.92 -112.04
CA HIS A 765 10.42 34.42 -113.34
C HIS A 765 9.82 33.61 -114.49
N GLU A 766 9.75 32.29 -114.33
CA GLU A 766 9.18 31.38 -115.31
C GLU A 766 7.66 31.58 -115.48
N ALA A 767 6.90 31.57 -114.37
CA ALA A 767 5.44 31.76 -114.41
C ALA A 767 5.03 33.11 -115.01
N TYR A 768 5.75 34.19 -114.69
CA TYR A 768 5.50 35.50 -115.29
C TYR A 768 5.80 35.53 -116.79
N THR A 769 6.81 34.76 -117.24
CA THR A 769 7.16 34.66 -118.65
C THR A 769 6.06 33.92 -119.41
N TRP A 770 5.58 32.78 -118.91
CA TRP A 770 4.43 32.06 -119.48
C TRP A 770 3.20 32.95 -119.61
N ALA A 771 2.84 33.64 -118.53
CA ALA A 771 1.67 34.51 -118.49
C ALA A 771 1.75 35.70 -119.46
N LYS A 772 2.96 36.18 -119.74
CA LYS A 772 3.22 37.33 -120.62
C LYS A 772 3.32 36.94 -122.09
N GLU A 773 4.00 35.83 -122.40
CA GLU A 773 4.36 35.45 -123.77
C GLU A 773 3.36 34.48 -124.39
N ASP A 774 2.85 33.53 -123.60
CA ASP A 774 2.01 32.44 -124.10
C ASP A 774 0.53 32.70 -123.76
N GLY A 775 0.23 33.02 -122.49
CA GLY A 775 -1.13 33.25 -121.99
C GLY A 775 -1.27 32.77 -120.54
N GLY A 776 -2.46 32.82 -119.94
CA GLY A 776 -2.68 32.46 -118.53
C GLY A 776 -2.50 33.61 -117.53
N ALA A 777 -2.64 33.30 -116.24
CA ALA A 777 -2.49 34.23 -115.13
C ALA A 777 -1.64 33.63 -114.00
N VAL A 778 -0.76 34.45 -113.44
CA VAL A 778 0.01 34.18 -112.22
C VAL A 778 -0.76 34.67 -111.01
N MET A 779 -0.70 33.92 -109.92
CA MET A 779 -1.37 34.16 -108.65
C MET A 779 -0.36 34.02 -107.52
N VAL A 780 -0.13 35.08 -106.74
CA VAL A 780 0.87 35.10 -105.67
C VAL A 780 0.19 35.19 -104.31
N ALA A 781 0.51 34.24 -103.42
CA ALA A 781 0.02 34.14 -102.04
C ALA A 781 1.19 34.23 -101.05
N ASP A 782 1.13 35.16 -100.10
CA ASP A 782 2.16 35.32 -99.07
C ASP A 782 1.96 34.33 -97.91
N VAL A 783 3.02 33.64 -97.48
CA VAL A 783 3.04 32.70 -96.35
C VAL A 783 4.15 33.04 -95.34
N VAL A 784 3.87 32.83 -94.05
CA VAL A 784 4.84 33.00 -92.97
C VAL A 784 5.38 31.64 -92.56
N MET A 785 6.70 31.53 -92.47
CA MET A 785 7.39 30.32 -92.03
C MET A 785 7.37 30.23 -90.51
N PRO A 786 6.84 29.15 -89.91
CA PRO A 786 6.87 28.98 -88.47
C PRO A 786 8.27 28.62 -87.98
N ASP A 787 8.46 28.73 -86.67
CA ASP A 787 9.74 28.43 -86.04
C ASP A 787 10.11 26.94 -86.18
N PRO A 788 11.33 26.60 -86.64
CA PRO A 788 11.74 25.21 -86.80
C PRO A 788 11.81 24.43 -85.48
N GLY A 789 12.01 25.10 -84.34
CA GLY A 789 12.04 24.44 -83.02
C GLY A 789 10.64 24.06 -82.51
N GLU A 790 9.61 24.80 -82.92
CA GLU A 790 8.22 24.54 -82.53
C GLU A 790 7.54 23.55 -83.49
N TYR A 791 7.84 23.67 -84.78
CA TYR A 791 7.25 22.84 -85.84
C TYR A 791 8.34 22.23 -86.73
N PRO A 792 9.05 21.16 -86.29
CA PRO A 792 10.15 20.57 -87.04
C PRO A 792 9.68 19.97 -88.39
N ASP A 793 8.47 19.41 -88.43
CA ASP A 793 7.90 18.71 -89.59
C ASP A 793 6.87 19.56 -90.40
N PHE A 794 7.03 20.88 -90.40
CA PHE A 794 6.08 21.79 -91.06
C PHE A 794 5.86 21.48 -92.55
N LYS A 795 4.60 21.41 -92.97
CA LYS A 795 4.16 21.17 -94.35
C LYS A 795 2.97 22.09 -94.66
N ALA A 796 2.87 22.52 -95.93
CA ALA A 796 1.68 23.18 -96.45
C ALA A 796 1.15 22.43 -97.67
N THR A 797 -0.17 22.27 -97.76
CA THR A 797 -0.88 21.74 -98.94
C THR A 797 -1.70 22.88 -99.57
N ALA A 798 -2.11 22.78 -100.83
CA ALA A 798 -2.89 23.86 -101.45
C ALA A 798 -4.00 23.38 -102.39
N HIS A 799 -5.08 24.16 -102.48
CA HIS A 799 -6.23 23.91 -103.34
C HIS A 799 -6.68 25.20 -104.04
N MET A 800 -6.76 25.19 -105.37
CA MET A 800 -7.24 26.31 -106.17
C MET A 800 -8.60 26.01 -106.77
N LEU A 801 -9.53 26.95 -106.61
CA LEU A 801 -10.86 26.92 -107.20
C LEU A 801 -11.08 28.20 -108.01
N VAL A 802 -11.57 28.06 -109.24
CA VAL A 802 -11.92 29.19 -110.09
C VAL A 802 -13.38 29.08 -110.51
N PHE A 803 -14.15 30.12 -110.19
CA PHE A 803 -15.57 30.20 -110.48
C PHE A 803 -15.84 31.24 -111.56
N ASP A 804 -16.77 30.97 -112.47
CA ASP A 804 -17.26 31.98 -113.41
C ASP A 804 -18.09 33.08 -112.69
N ALA A 805 -18.48 34.12 -113.43
CA ALA A 805 -19.21 35.28 -112.89
C ALA A 805 -20.59 34.93 -112.29
N VAL A 806 -21.18 33.79 -112.64
CA VAL A 806 -22.48 33.33 -112.11
C VAL A 806 -22.32 32.27 -111.02
N GLY A 807 -21.08 31.89 -110.67
CA GLY A 807 -20.74 31.00 -109.57
C GLY A 807 -20.56 29.52 -109.96
N ASN A 808 -20.50 29.17 -111.25
CA ASN A 808 -20.17 27.81 -111.65
C ASN A 808 -18.66 27.58 -111.48
N LEU A 809 -18.29 26.41 -110.94
CA LEU A 809 -16.89 26.01 -110.85
C LEU A 809 -16.35 25.70 -112.24
N ALA A 810 -15.40 26.52 -112.70
CA ALA A 810 -14.78 26.40 -114.01
C ALA A 810 -13.47 25.58 -113.95
N TYR A 811 -12.70 25.73 -112.88
CA TYR A 811 -11.43 25.01 -112.69
C TYR A 811 -11.22 24.67 -111.22
N SER A 812 -10.69 23.48 -110.95
CA SER A 812 -10.30 23.04 -109.60
C SER A 812 -9.07 22.16 -109.70
N VAL A 813 -8.04 22.47 -108.92
CA VAL A 813 -6.82 21.67 -108.82
C VAL A 813 -6.29 21.72 -107.39
N GLU A 814 -5.83 20.59 -106.87
CA GLU A 814 -5.28 20.48 -105.52
C GLU A 814 -3.88 19.86 -105.54
N ASN A 815 -3.15 20.07 -104.45
CA ASN A 815 -1.93 19.36 -104.13
C ASN A 815 -1.95 19.02 -102.63
N THR A 816 -2.16 17.74 -102.36
CA THR A 816 -2.21 17.18 -101.00
C THR A 816 -0.82 16.84 -100.45
N SER A 817 0.24 17.10 -101.21
CA SER A 817 1.64 17.03 -100.80
C SER A 817 2.16 18.42 -100.43
N ASN A 818 3.41 18.50 -99.97
CA ASN A 818 3.99 19.77 -99.56
C ASN A 818 4.21 20.70 -100.78
N VAL A 819 3.52 21.84 -100.81
CA VAL A 819 3.68 22.86 -101.86
C VAL A 819 4.86 23.79 -101.62
N LEU A 820 5.45 23.77 -100.42
CA LEU A 820 6.61 24.59 -100.09
C LEU A 820 7.89 24.00 -100.72
N PRO A 821 8.76 24.83 -101.33
CA PRO A 821 10.08 24.41 -101.77
C PRO A 821 10.91 23.82 -100.63
N GLY A 822 11.67 22.75 -100.89
CA GLY A 822 12.49 22.08 -99.87
C GLY A 822 13.52 23.00 -99.20
N GLU A 823 14.11 23.91 -99.98
CA GLU A 823 15.08 24.91 -99.51
C GLU A 823 14.50 25.84 -98.45
N TRP A 824 13.19 26.13 -98.52
CA TRP A 824 12.51 26.97 -97.54
C TRP A 824 12.43 26.27 -96.18
N LEU A 825 12.36 24.94 -96.14
CA LEU A 825 12.27 24.20 -94.89
C LEU A 825 13.64 24.07 -94.19
N THR A 826 14.73 24.05 -94.96
CA THR A 826 16.10 23.93 -94.42
C THR A 826 16.68 25.26 -93.95
N GLU A 827 16.22 26.38 -94.50
CA GLU A 827 16.75 27.71 -94.21
C GLU A 827 15.77 28.60 -93.41
N ARG A 828 14.60 28.08 -93.01
CA ARG A 828 13.56 28.89 -92.36
C ARG A 828 14.01 29.47 -91.03
N VAL A 829 13.70 30.75 -90.86
CA VAL A 829 13.69 31.44 -89.56
C VAL A 829 12.24 31.71 -89.17
N GLY A 830 11.88 31.45 -87.91
CA GLY A 830 10.51 31.69 -87.43
C GLY A 830 10.08 33.14 -87.64
N GLY A 831 8.98 33.34 -88.36
CA GLY A 831 8.43 34.65 -88.73
C GLY A 831 8.90 35.19 -90.09
N GLU A 832 9.73 34.45 -90.84
CA GLU A 832 10.15 34.81 -92.21
C GLU A 832 8.97 34.75 -93.19
N TRP A 833 8.91 35.70 -94.13
CA TRP A 833 7.85 35.79 -95.15
C TRP A 833 8.33 35.27 -96.50
N ARG A 834 7.54 34.42 -97.16
CA ARG A 834 7.83 33.87 -98.49
C ARG A 834 6.59 33.87 -99.38
N GLN A 835 6.77 33.80 -100.71
CA GLN A 835 5.68 33.97 -101.68
C GLN A 835 5.41 32.71 -102.51
N LEU A 836 4.25 32.10 -102.33
CA LEU A 836 3.78 31.01 -103.17
C LEU A 836 3.20 31.56 -104.48
N VAL A 837 3.88 31.26 -105.57
CA VAL A 837 3.45 31.58 -106.94
C VAL A 837 2.73 30.37 -107.55
N PHE A 838 1.51 30.59 -108.03
CA PHE A 838 0.70 29.61 -108.75
C PHE A 838 0.37 30.16 -110.15
N TYR A 839 0.14 29.27 -111.12
CA TYR A 839 -0.21 29.65 -112.48
C TYR A 839 -1.47 28.92 -112.94
N TRP A 840 -2.34 29.63 -113.67
CA TRP A 840 -3.50 29.05 -114.33
C TRP A 840 -3.52 29.47 -115.80
N ASN A 841 -3.47 28.50 -116.70
CA ASN A 841 -3.47 28.74 -118.16
C ASN A 841 -4.87 29.08 -118.74
N GLY A 842 -5.92 29.08 -117.92
CA GLY A 842 -7.29 29.40 -118.36
C GLY A 842 -8.05 28.23 -118.97
N ILE A 843 -7.57 27.00 -118.81
CA ILE A 843 -8.30 25.79 -119.19
C ILE A 843 -9.23 25.36 -118.04
N THR A 844 -10.47 25.03 -118.37
CA THR A 844 -11.49 24.54 -117.44
C THR A 844 -11.35 23.04 -117.18
N ASN A 845 -11.99 22.51 -116.13
CA ASN A 845 -12.00 21.07 -115.81
C ASN A 845 -12.48 20.17 -116.98
N ASP A 846 -13.32 20.69 -117.87
CA ASP A 846 -13.79 19.97 -119.09
C ASP A 846 -12.78 19.97 -120.25
N ASN A 847 -11.53 20.38 -120.01
CA ASN A 847 -10.46 20.54 -121.00
C ASN A 847 -10.84 21.46 -122.17
N ARG A 848 -11.39 22.65 -121.84
CA ARG A 848 -11.78 23.70 -122.79
C ARG A 848 -11.21 25.03 -122.35
N LYS A 849 -10.98 25.94 -123.30
CA LYS A 849 -10.65 27.33 -122.97
C LYS A 849 -11.83 27.98 -122.24
N ALA A 850 -11.54 28.60 -121.09
CA ALA A 850 -12.53 29.37 -120.36
C ALA A 850 -13.06 30.53 -121.23
N SER A 851 -14.35 30.80 -121.14
CA SER A 851 -15.00 31.82 -121.97
C SER A 851 -14.61 33.23 -121.49
N PRO A 852 -14.63 34.24 -122.37
CA PRO A 852 -14.36 35.62 -121.96
C PRO A 852 -15.31 36.08 -120.85
N GLY A 853 -14.78 36.65 -119.76
CA GLY A 853 -15.56 37.01 -118.57
C GLY A 853 -14.68 37.29 -117.35
N ILE A 854 -15.30 37.60 -116.20
CA ILE A 854 -14.59 37.72 -114.92
C ILE A 854 -14.78 36.42 -114.14
N TYR A 855 -13.69 35.89 -113.63
CA TYR A 855 -13.65 34.69 -112.82
C TYR A 855 -13.13 35.02 -111.42
N ARG A 856 -13.72 34.38 -110.41
CA ARG A 856 -13.28 34.49 -109.03
C ARG A 856 -12.35 33.33 -108.70
N VAL A 857 -11.16 33.65 -108.24
CA VAL A 857 -10.15 32.68 -107.81
C VAL A 857 -10.16 32.60 -106.29
N ILE A 858 -10.14 31.37 -105.78
CA ILE A 858 -9.95 31.07 -104.36
C ILE A 858 -8.76 30.11 -104.27
N ILE A 859 -7.77 30.42 -103.44
CA ILE A 859 -6.68 29.50 -103.11
C ILE A 859 -6.72 29.23 -101.61
N PHE A 860 -6.80 27.97 -101.23
CA PHE A 860 -6.58 27.53 -99.86
C PHE A 860 -5.15 27.02 -99.73
N VAL A 861 -4.45 27.44 -98.68
CA VAL A 861 -3.16 26.88 -98.28
C VAL A 861 -3.32 26.35 -96.87
N ASP A 862 -3.31 25.03 -96.74
CA ASP A 862 -3.51 24.32 -95.48
C ASP A 862 -2.17 23.97 -94.86
N THR A 863 -1.88 24.56 -93.71
CA THR A 863 -0.73 24.19 -92.87
C THR A 863 -1.21 23.28 -91.72
N GLN A 864 -0.27 22.69 -90.97
CA GLN A 864 -0.63 21.89 -89.78
C GLN A 864 -1.39 22.69 -88.70
N GLU A 865 -1.25 24.01 -88.70
CA GLU A 865 -1.82 24.90 -87.68
C GLU A 865 -3.11 25.58 -88.15
N GLN A 866 -3.20 25.91 -89.44
CA GLN A 866 -4.28 26.75 -89.95
C GLN A 866 -4.51 26.59 -91.46
N GLN A 867 -5.76 26.75 -91.87
CA GLN A 867 -6.15 26.92 -93.26
C GLN A 867 -6.11 28.42 -93.61
N LEU A 868 -5.21 28.80 -94.51
CA LEU A 868 -5.14 30.15 -95.07
C LEU A 868 -6.02 30.22 -96.33
N LYS A 869 -6.85 31.26 -96.43
CA LYS A 869 -7.75 31.47 -97.58
C LYS A 869 -7.41 32.77 -98.31
N PHE A 870 -7.05 32.64 -99.57
CA PHE A 870 -6.73 33.75 -100.48
C PHE A 870 -7.86 33.93 -101.50
N LEU A 871 -8.20 35.19 -101.79
CA LEU A 871 -9.28 35.56 -102.71
C LEU A 871 -8.77 36.55 -103.75
N GLY A 872 -9.04 36.29 -105.02
CA GLY A 872 -8.73 37.21 -106.12
C GLY A 872 -9.73 37.10 -107.27
N ASN A 873 -9.57 37.98 -108.26
CA ASN A 873 -10.35 37.95 -109.49
C ASN A 873 -9.40 37.95 -110.69
N VAL A 874 -9.77 37.20 -111.72
CA VAL A 874 -9.06 37.15 -113.00
C VAL A 874 -10.05 37.37 -114.14
N GLY A 875 -9.78 38.35 -115.01
CA GLY A 875 -10.51 38.57 -116.24
C GLY A 875 -9.96 37.69 -117.36
N ILE A 876 -10.82 37.23 -118.26
CA ILE A 876 -10.44 36.49 -119.46
C ILE A 876 -10.80 37.34 -120.68
N GLY A 877 -9.79 37.68 -121.48
CA GLY A 877 -9.88 38.47 -122.70
C GLY A 877 -10.47 37.70 -123.87
N ARG A 878 -10.84 38.42 -124.93
CA ARG A 878 -11.37 37.87 -126.19
C ARG A 878 -10.29 37.54 -127.20
#